data_AF-A0A2M7TK15-F1
#
_entry.id   AF-A0A2M7TK15-F1
#
_cell.length_a   1.000
_cell.length_b   1.000
_cell.length_c   1.000
_cell.angle_alpha   90.00
_cell.angle_beta   90.00
_cell.angle_gamma   90.00
#
_symmetry.space_group_name_H-M   'P 1'
#
loop_
_entity.id
_entity.type
_entity.pdbx_description
1 polymer ?
#
loop_
_entity_poly.entity_id
_entity_poly.type
_entity_poly.pdbx_seq_one_letter_code
_entity_poly.pdbx_strand_id
1 'polypeptide(L)'
;MVKKITDRIQIGTASVHSPIAVPNLASVQFESYQWFIEEGLSKVLDEISPIVDYTDENYSLALTKLNVEDPKVTWEDAIEKGLTYGARISAQGTLTNVETGKKTTQDVYLGELPLMTKRGSFIINGTERVIVHQLTRSPGIFFEAEFSNRLHKNLYKAAIRPERGAWIEIETNRNNTFTARINRGRKISATTLLKAFGIKRKDIIEACADLKLSPEEDYIARTLETDVTENQEEAFLEIYGTMRPGDPRILENAADYFYGMFMDPRRFSLSRVGRYHVNKRFKTDFSHDDPKNYLLRHEDLLNTIYNLIVLNQTQGDPDNIDHLSNRRVRSVGELAQQAFRIGFIRLERNIKDRLSIADPTVTLTPNILVNARPIVASMNEFFGSGQLSHYMDQTNPLSELEHLRRVSSLGPGGLTRDRAGIAVRDVQPSHYGRVDAIMTPEGPNIGLNHQLATYARVNEFGFLEAPYRKVEHKGGKAYITDEITYLTADLEEQFKIAEATISTDEKGMITTDRAPVRHKGDFIFAYTKDIDLVDAHPAVMTGVSSGSIPFISSDAGARAQVASNMSKQAVPLITSKAAIVGTGIEPHVIAATGRSVVADNNGTIEYVDGERIEVRAENRNLDVYYLTKFRRTNDNSCYNNTPIVRKGEKVTKGQVLVDGPSSQNGELALGKDLLVAYMPWGGYNYEDSIAISERLVKDDELTSIHIKEYVASVMDTKLGNEEVTRDIPNVSEDTLANLDESGIVTLGAEVKAGDILVGKIAPKGEQELTAEERLLRAIFGEKAREIRDTSLRLPHGDYGTILSITVLDKDHGDELGPGVLKSIKVRVAQKRKISVGDKISGRHFSKGIVAKIVPEEDLPYMEDGTPIDVILNPGSILSRMVIGMIIETHLGWAGKKLGEHYAIPAFDRIDPTLISRKLAEAGLPSDGKVDLFDGRTGEKFKHRVMVGYTNIMKLHHLIDDKAHARSTGPYSLVTQQPLGGKAQMGGQRIGEMEVWALEAYGAAHILQEMLTIKSDDVVGRAKAFEAIIKGLPIPEARLPEAFKLLIKELNSLCLSVEAITKERGGVGIDASRIIESATLADDRPLEEASEQPVDASAEDNIVTEKQTDGDESPNIVEPVISEEKD
;
A
#
# COMPACT_ATOMS: atom_id res chain seq x y z
N MET A 1 7.03 -23.79 16.55
CA MET A 1 5.97 -24.83 16.53
C MET A 1 5.11 -24.64 17.76
N VAL A 2 3.85 -24.26 17.60
CA VAL A 2 2.95 -24.07 18.74
C VAL A 2 2.06 -25.31 18.85
N LYS A 3 2.24 -26.09 19.92
CA LYS A 3 1.37 -27.23 20.25
C LYS A 3 0.00 -26.68 20.70
N LYS A 4 -1.09 -27.25 20.14
CA LYS A 4 -2.50 -27.12 20.58
C LYS A 4 -2.78 -25.84 21.40
N ILE A 5 -2.91 -24.70 20.73
CA ILE A 5 -3.16 -23.41 21.41
C ILE A 5 -4.61 -23.30 21.90
N THR A 6 -5.56 -24.03 21.32
CA THR A 6 -6.99 -23.73 21.50
C THR A 6 -7.81 -24.91 21.96
N ASP A 7 -8.75 -24.63 22.87
CA ASP A 7 -9.81 -25.53 23.32
C ASP A 7 -11.01 -25.56 22.32
N ARG A 8 -10.80 -25.10 21.08
CA ARG A 8 -11.86 -25.05 20.06
C ARG A 8 -12.23 -26.46 19.58
N ILE A 9 -13.52 -26.69 19.46
CA ILE A 9 -14.07 -27.89 18.83
C ILE A 9 -13.91 -27.73 17.33
N GLN A 10 -13.00 -28.53 16.75
CA GLN A 10 -12.78 -28.56 15.32
C GLN A 10 -14.00 -29.17 14.61
N ILE A 11 -14.57 -28.46 13.66
CA ILE A 11 -15.64 -28.92 12.77
C ILE A 11 -15.07 -29.05 11.37
N GLY A 12 -15.23 -30.22 10.77
CA GLY A 12 -14.76 -30.56 9.43
C GLY A 12 -13.90 -31.81 9.45
N THR A 13 -14.11 -32.71 8.49
CA THR A 13 -13.41 -34.01 8.46
C THR A 13 -12.05 -33.91 7.78
N ALA A 14 -11.89 -33.05 6.77
CA ALA A 14 -10.67 -33.01 5.98
C ALA A 14 -9.52 -32.33 6.72
N SER A 15 -9.79 -31.25 7.44
CA SER A 15 -8.77 -30.54 8.23
C SER A 15 -8.22 -31.38 9.39
N VAL A 16 -9.05 -32.20 10.03
CA VAL A 16 -8.64 -33.09 11.14
C VAL A 16 -7.61 -34.14 10.69
N HIS A 17 -7.72 -34.61 9.44
CA HIS A 17 -6.81 -35.62 8.87
C HIS A 17 -5.65 -35.01 8.07
N SER A 18 -5.45 -33.69 8.16
CA SER A 18 -4.35 -33.00 7.49
C SER A 18 -3.06 -33.11 8.33
N PRO A 19 -1.94 -33.58 7.75
CA PRO A 19 -0.67 -33.72 8.48
C PRO A 19 0.15 -32.41 8.50
N ILE A 20 -0.26 -31.38 7.75
CA ILE A 20 0.48 -30.12 7.64
C ILE A 20 0.04 -29.14 8.72
N ALA A 21 1.02 -28.56 9.44
CA ALA A 21 0.76 -27.48 10.37
C ALA A 21 0.80 -26.12 9.65
N VAL A 22 0.07 -25.13 10.17
CA VAL A 22 0.16 -23.75 9.69
C VAL A 22 1.60 -23.25 9.85
N PRO A 23 2.27 -22.80 8.77
CA PRO A 23 3.66 -22.34 8.84
C PRO A 23 3.76 -21.03 9.62
N ASN A 24 4.99 -20.61 9.97
CA ASN A 24 5.19 -19.27 10.48
C ASN A 24 4.81 -18.25 9.39
N LEU A 25 3.72 -17.51 9.62
CA LEU A 25 3.12 -16.68 8.59
C LEU A 25 3.98 -15.47 8.18
N ALA A 26 4.97 -15.08 8.98
CA ALA A 26 5.88 -13.97 8.67
C ALA A 26 7.27 -14.42 8.18
N SER A 27 7.52 -15.74 8.06
CA SER A 27 8.82 -16.33 7.73
C SER A 27 9.50 -15.76 6.48
N VAL A 28 8.75 -15.53 5.40
CA VAL A 28 9.28 -15.05 4.11
C VAL A 28 10.03 -13.71 4.25
N GLN A 29 9.57 -12.81 5.12
CA GLN A 29 10.26 -11.55 5.41
C GLN A 29 11.59 -11.80 6.12
N PHE A 30 11.54 -12.57 7.22
CA PHE A 30 12.71 -12.83 8.07
C PHE A 30 13.79 -13.62 7.36
N GLU A 31 13.44 -14.75 6.75
CA GLU A 31 14.39 -15.64 6.06
C GLU A 31 15.10 -14.90 4.92
N SER A 32 14.35 -14.09 4.16
CA SER A 32 14.92 -13.31 3.06
C SER A 32 15.91 -12.24 3.54
N TYR A 33 15.58 -11.51 4.60
CA TYR A 33 16.47 -10.45 5.09
C TYR A 33 17.67 -11.01 5.83
N GLN A 34 17.50 -12.11 6.58
CA GLN A 34 18.59 -12.84 7.21
C GLN A 34 19.61 -13.32 6.17
N TRP A 35 19.13 -13.93 5.07
CA TRP A 35 19.99 -14.30 3.94
C TRP A 35 20.77 -13.10 3.35
N PHE A 36 20.13 -11.93 3.26
CA PHE A 36 20.81 -10.73 2.78
C PHE A 36 21.97 -10.30 3.69
N ILE A 37 21.77 -10.34 5.01
CA ILE A 37 22.83 -10.00 5.99
C ILE A 37 23.96 -11.03 5.97
N GLU A 38 23.63 -12.33 5.97
CA GLU A 38 24.61 -13.41 6.10
C GLU A 38 25.39 -13.68 4.80
N GLU A 39 24.71 -13.66 3.65
CA GLU A 39 25.31 -13.99 2.35
C GLU A 39 25.23 -12.87 1.32
N GLY A 40 24.09 -12.16 1.26
CA GLY A 40 23.80 -11.22 0.18
C GLY A 40 24.77 -10.04 0.10
N LEU A 41 25.16 -9.48 1.25
CA LEU A 41 26.15 -8.41 1.37
C LEU A 41 27.53 -8.85 0.84
N SER A 42 27.99 -10.03 1.25
CA SER A 42 29.28 -10.60 0.82
C SER A 42 29.31 -10.86 -0.68
N LYS A 43 28.22 -11.40 -1.26
CA LYS A 43 28.11 -11.60 -2.72
C LYS A 43 28.27 -10.32 -3.52
N VAL A 44 27.71 -9.20 -3.05
CA VAL A 44 27.87 -7.89 -3.71
C VAL A 44 29.31 -7.38 -3.62
N LEU A 45 29.97 -7.63 -2.48
CA LEU A 45 31.37 -7.26 -2.28
C LEU A 45 32.30 -8.02 -3.24
N ASP A 46 32.09 -9.33 -3.35
CA ASP A 46 32.87 -10.23 -4.23
C ASP A 46 32.63 -9.95 -5.71
N GLU A 47 31.45 -9.44 -6.11
CA GLU A 47 31.18 -9.03 -7.50
C GLU A 47 32.05 -7.83 -7.95
N ILE A 48 32.47 -6.98 -7.02
CA ILE A 48 33.07 -5.66 -7.33
C ILE A 48 34.55 -5.59 -6.92
N SER A 49 34.94 -6.34 -5.89
CA SER A 49 36.32 -6.44 -5.41
C SER A 49 37.10 -7.47 -6.23
N PRO A 50 38.36 -7.21 -6.62
CA PRO A 50 39.15 -5.99 -6.37
C PRO A 50 38.83 -4.86 -7.36
N ILE A 51 38.99 -3.63 -6.88
CA ILE A 51 38.83 -2.40 -7.68
C ILE A 51 40.21 -1.92 -8.13
N VAL A 52 40.40 -1.83 -9.44
CA VAL A 52 41.66 -1.42 -10.11
C VAL A 52 41.45 -0.08 -10.84
N ASP A 53 42.52 0.68 -11.03
CA ASP A 53 42.53 1.95 -11.79
C ASP A 53 42.22 1.75 -13.28
N TYR A 54 41.92 2.81 -14.04
CA TYR A 54 41.58 2.66 -15.48
C TYR A 54 42.73 2.08 -16.32
N THR A 55 43.96 2.20 -15.83
CA THR A 55 45.17 1.66 -16.47
C THR A 55 45.55 0.27 -15.96
N ASP A 56 44.88 -0.28 -14.94
CA ASP A 56 45.20 -1.56 -14.27
C ASP A 56 46.63 -1.69 -13.70
N GLU A 57 47.44 -0.63 -13.73
CA GLU A 57 48.89 -0.69 -13.51
C GLU A 57 49.35 -0.04 -12.19
N ASN A 58 48.57 0.84 -11.57
CA ASN A 58 49.07 1.65 -10.45
C ASN A 58 48.64 1.13 -9.08
N TYR A 59 47.33 0.94 -8.88
CA TYR A 59 46.77 0.67 -7.56
C TYR A 59 45.56 -0.28 -7.63
N SER A 60 45.51 -1.22 -6.69
CA SER A 60 44.38 -2.13 -6.51
C SER A 60 43.85 -2.06 -5.08
N LEU A 61 42.55 -1.82 -4.93
CA LEU A 61 41.86 -1.83 -3.63
C LEU A 61 40.97 -3.07 -3.55
N ALA A 62 41.30 -3.98 -2.65
CA ALA A 62 40.45 -5.12 -2.30
C ALA A 62 39.64 -4.80 -1.03
N LEU A 63 38.32 -4.83 -1.14
CA LEU A 63 37.42 -4.80 0.02
C LEU A 63 37.08 -6.25 0.40
N THR A 64 37.27 -6.61 1.66
CA THR A 64 37.04 -7.97 2.20
C THR A 64 36.44 -7.89 3.59
N LYS A 65 35.86 -9.00 4.09
CA LYS A 65 35.31 -9.11 5.47
C LYS A 65 34.38 -7.95 5.84
N LEU A 66 33.17 -7.95 5.28
CA LEU A 66 32.13 -7.03 5.70
C LEU A 66 31.66 -7.39 7.11
N ASN A 67 31.64 -6.41 8.00
CA ASN A 67 31.17 -6.52 9.38
C ASN A 67 29.95 -5.62 9.58
N VAL A 68 28.92 -6.15 10.21
CA VAL A 68 27.72 -5.43 10.64
C VAL A 68 27.79 -5.34 12.16
N GLU A 69 27.95 -4.14 12.70
CA GLU A 69 28.01 -3.91 14.15
C GLU A 69 26.62 -4.03 14.79
N ASP A 70 26.56 -4.13 16.11
CA ASP A 70 25.29 -4.05 16.84
C ASP A 70 24.70 -2.62 16.77
N PRO A 71 23.36 -2.49 16.71
CA PRO A 71 22.71 -1.18 16.69
C PRO A 71 22.96 -0.43 18.01
N LYS A 72 23.22 0.88 17.91
CA LYS A 72 23.48 1.74 19.08
C LYS A 72 22.23 2.07 19.89
N VAL A 73 21.08 2.08 19.21
CA VAL A 73 19.78 2.43 19.78
C VAL A 73 18.82 1.26 19.64
N THR A 74 17.91 1.12 20.59
CA THR A 74 16.81 0.17 20.45
C THR A 74 15.83 0.68 19.38
N TRP A 75 15.01 -0.22 18.82
CA TRP A 75 14.02 0.19 17.84
C TRP A 75 12.88 1.01 18.48
N GLU A 76 12.63 0.85 19.79
CA GLU A 76 11.73 1.69 20.58
C GLU A 76 12.26 3.13 20.67
N ASP A 77 13.53 3.30 21.05
CA ASP A 77 14.18 4.61 21.13
C ASP A 77 14.19 5.30 19.76
N ALA A 78 14.41 4.54 18.68
CA ALA A 78 14.38 5.06 17.32
C ALA A 78 13.00 5.67 16.97
N ILE A 79 11.90 5.03 17.38
CA ILE A 79 10.54 5.57 17.19
C ILE A 79 10.33 6.85 18.01
N GLU A 80 10.71 6.86 19.28
CA GLU A 80 10.49 8.02 20.15
C GLU A 80 11.30 9.24 19.69
N LYS A 81 12.57 9.04 19.36
CA LYS A 81 13.50 10.09 18.94
C LYS A 81 13.35 10.50 17.48
N GLY A 82 12.64 9.73 16.65
CA GLY A 82 12.53 10.03 15.22
C GLY A 82 13.73 9.55 14.40
N LEU A 83 14.50 8.58 14.89
CA LEU A 83 15.71 8.06 14.26
C LEU A 83 15.43 6.81 13.41
N THR A 84 16.40 6.41 12.61
CA THR A 84 16.38 5.13 11.89
C THR A 84 17.00 4.04 12.76
N TYR A 85 16.35 2.88 12.86
CA TYR A 85 16.92 1.71 13.52
C TYR A 85 17.86 1.00 12.56
N GLY A 86 19.16 1.12 12.80
CA GLY A 86 20.20 0.59 11.92
C GLY A 86 21.48 0.20 12.64
N ALA A 87 22.33 -0.46 11.89
CA ALA A 87 23.65 -0.90 12.31
C ALA A 87 24.74 -0.27 11.44
N ARG A 88 25.87 0.02 12.05
CA ARG A 88 27.07 0.49 11.33
C ARG A 88 27.67 -0.66 10.53
N ILE A 89 27.97 -0.40 9.26
CA ILE A 89 28.65 -1.35 8.37
C ILE A 89 30.08 -0.89 8.06
N SER A 90 31.01 -1.83 8.13
CA SER A 90 32.42 -1.62 7.82
C SER A 90 32.98 -2.78 6.99
N ALA A 91 34.04 -2.55 6.23
CA ALA A 91 34.79 -3.61 5.56
C ALA A 91 36.31 -3.39 5.70
N GLN A 92 37.07 -4.48 5.65
CA GLN A 92 38.52 -4.43 5.62
C GLN A 92 39.00 -4.10 4.21
N GLY A 93 39.53 -2.89 4.02
CA GLY A 93 40.11 -2.41 2.76
C GLY A 93 41.62 -2.64 2.73
N THR A 94 42.11 -3.38 1.74
CA THR A 94 43.54 -3.59 1.47
C THR A 94 43.91 -2.88 0.18
N LEU A 95 44.64 -1.79 0.29
CA LEU A 95 45.23 -1.07 -0.85
C LEU A 95 46.59 -1.68 -1.17
N THR A 96 46.78 -2.13 -2.40
CA THR A 96 48.04 -2.63 -2.93
C THR A 96 48.53 -1.69 -4.02
N ASN A 97 49.71 -1.11 -3.86
CA ASN A 97 50.40 -0.45 -4.96
C ASN A 97 51.06 -1.54 -5.81
N VAL A 98 50.70 -1.62 -7.09
CA VAL A 98 51.09 -2.74 -7.97
C VAL A 98 52.58 -2.69 -8.32
N GLU A 99 53.14 -1.48 -8.50
CA GLU A 99 54.56 -1.28 -8.82
C GLU A 99 55.50 -1.64 -7.65
N THR A 100 55.14 -1.24 -6.43
CA THR A 100 56.00 -1.40 -5.24
C THR A 100 55.66 -2.65 -4.41
N GLY A 101 54.51 -3.27 -4.66
CA GLY A 101 53.99 -4.40 -3.88
C GLY A 101 53.58 -4.04 -2.44
N LYS A 102 53.64 -2.77 -2.04
CA LYS A 102 53.30 -2.32 -0.68
C LYS A 102 51.80 -2.44 -0.44
N LYS A 103 51.43 -3.12 0.65
CA LYS A 103 50.03 -3.30 1.08
C LYS A 103 49.73 -2.49 2.33
N THR A 104 48.62 -1.75 2.29
CA THR A 104 48.08 -1.02 3.44
C THR A 104 46.66 -1.52 3.70
N THR A 105 46.45 -2.14 4.86
CA THR A 105 45.14 -2.68 5.26
C THR A 105 44.56 -1.84 6.40
N GLN A 106 43.31 -1.43 6.26
CA GLN A 106 42.56 -0.67 7.28
C GLN A 106 41.09 -1.06 7.25
N ASP A 107 40.41 -0.90 8.39
CA ASP A 107 38.95 -0.98 8.42
C ASP A 107 38.35 0.33 7.95
N VAL A 108 37.35 0.22 7.08
CA VAL A 108 36.75 1.32 6.36
C VAL A 108 35.25 1.32 6.59
N TYR A 109 34.70 2.48 6.93
CA TYR A 109 33.27 2.67 7.13
C TYR A 109 32.52 2.76 5.81
N LEU A 110 31.43 1.98 5.69
CA LEU A 110 30.62 1.89 4.47
C LEU A 110 29.22 2.53 4.60
N GLY A 111 28.81 2.91 5.81
CA GLY A 111 27.52 3.54 6.06
C GLY A 111 26.76 2.90 7.23
N GLU A 112 25.48 3.23 7.30
CA GLU A 112 24.53 2.62 8.23
C GLU A 112 23.50 1.82 7.43
N LEU A 113 23.20 0.61 7.91
CA LEU A 113 22.28 -0.33 7.30
C LEU A 113 21.03 -0.42 8.19
N PRO A 114 19.83 -0.04 7.70
CA PRO A 114 18.59 -0.24 8.45
C PRO A 114 18.37 -1.71 8.77
N LEU A 115 18.13 -2.06 10.03
CA LEU A 115 17.92 -3.44 10.46
C LEU A 115 16.43 -3.79 10.55
N MET A 116 16.12 -5.06 10.30
CA MET A 116 14.77 -5.59 10.50
C MET A 116 14.51 -5.81 11.99
N THR A 117 13.34 -5.38 12.47
CA THR A 117 12.89 -5.66 13.84
C THR A 117 12.52 -7.14 13.99
N LYS A 118 12.35 -7.62 15.23
CA LYS A 118 11.83 -8.98 15.52
C LYS A 118 10.40 -9.22 14.99
N ARG A 119 9.74 -8.18 14.46
CA ARG A 119 8.37 -8.21 13.92
C ARG A 119 8.33 -8.17 12.38
N GLY A 120 9.48 -8.11 11.71
CA GLY A 120 9.57 -8.14 10.25
C GLY A 120 9.45 -6.76 9.58
N SER A 121 9.40 -5.70 10.38
CA SER A 121 9.31 -4.30 9.96
C SER A 121 10.66 -3.58 10.06
N PHE A 122 10.74 -2.35 9.54
CA PHE A 122 11.89 -1.45 9.63
C PHE A 122 11.47 -0.13 10.28
N ILE A 123 12.34 0.47 11.08
CA ILE A 123 12.09 1.83 11.62
C ILE A 123 12.93 2.82 10.83
N ILE A 124 12.28 3.68 10.05
CA ILE A 124 12.93 4.71 9.23
C ILE A 124 12.40 6.07 9.69
N ASN A 125 13.30 6.93 10.16
CA ASN A 125 12.97 8.27 10.69
C ASN A 125 11.82 8.23 11.71
N GLY A 126 11.90 7.31 12.67
CA GLY A 126 10.93 7.07 13.72
C GLY A 126 9.60 6.45 13.28
N THR A 127 9.45 6.12 12.00
CA THR A 127 8.22 5.51 11.50
C THR A 127 8.42 4.05 11.13
N GLU A 128 7.48 3.20 11.56
CA GLU A 128 7.49 1.78 11.25
C GLU A 128 7.00 1.52 9.83
N ARG A 129 7.82 0.80 9.05
CA ARG A 129 7.65 0.54 7.62
C ARG A 129 7.81 -0.93 7.28
N VAL A 130 7.22 -1.34 6.17
CA VAL A 130 7.33 -2.69 5.61
C VAL A 130 7.80 -2.59 4.17
N ILE A 131 8.76 -3.44 3.80
CA ILE A 131 9.15 -3.63 2.41
C ILE A 131 8.28 -4.73 1.80
N VAL A 132 7.42 -4.34 0.87
CA VAL A 132 6.50 -5.26 0.18
C VAL A 132 7.27 -6.12 -0.84
N HIS A 133 6.97 -7.42 -0.87
CA HIS A 133 7.56 -8.33 -1.85
C HIS A 133 7.08 -7.97 -3.27
N GLN A 134 7.93 -8.20 -4.26
CA GLN A 134 7.60 -7.83 -5.65
C GLN A 134 7.36 -9.07 -6.52
N LEU A 135 6.22 -9.15 -7.21
CA LEU A 135 5.97 -10.16 -8.24
C LEU A 135 6.43 -9.60 -9.58
N THR A 136 7.55 -10.09 -10.09
CA THR A 136 8.10 -9.67 -11.39
C THR A 136 8.11 -10.82 -12.37
N ARG A 137 8.20 -10.49 -13.66
CA ARG A 137 8.51 -11.50 -14.68
C ARG A 137 9.91 -12.07 -14.37
N SER A 138 10.03 -13.39 -14.43
CA SER A 138 11.31 -14.06 -14.28
C SER A 138 12.21 -13.73 -15.49
N PRO A 139 13.54 -13.67 -15.31
CA PRO A 139 14.48 -13.65 -16.40
C PRO A 139 14.39 -14.94 -17.19
N GLY A 140 14.58 -14.85 -18.50
CA GLY A 140 14.51 -16.00 -19.39
C GLY A 140 14.11 -15.61 -20.80
N ILE A 141 13.69 -16.61 -21.56
CA ILE A 141 13.32 -16.48 -22.97
C ILE A 141 11.86 -16.90 -23.10
N PHE A 142 11.02 -15.98 -23.55
CA PHE A 142 9.57 -16.15 -23.65
C PHE A 142 9.12 -16.02 -25.10
N PHE A 143 8.15 -16.82 -25.50
CA PHE A 143 7.59 -16.79 -26.84
C PHE A 143 6.17 -16.22 -26.79
N GLU A 144 6.01 -15.02 -27.31
CA GLU A 144 4.74 -14.31 -27.40
C GLU A 144 4.17 -14.45 -28.82
N ALA A 145 2.85 -14.39 -28.98
CA ALA A 145 2.20 -14.40 -30.29
C ALA A 145 1.32 -13.17 -30.48
N GLU A 146 1.31 -12.65 -31.70
CA GLU A 146 0.38 -11.61 -32.16
C GLU A 146 -0.41 -12.16 -33.35
N PHE A 147 -1.74 -12.21 -33.25
CA PHE A 147 -2.57 -12.68 -34.35
C PHE A 147 -2.60 -11.65 -35.47
N SER A 148 -2.17 -12.05 -36.67
CA SER A 148 -2.21 -11.19 -37.84
C SER A 148 -3.56 -11.30 -38.55
N ASN A 149 -4.42 -10.31 -38.41
CA ASN A 149 -5.71 -10.26 -39.13
C ASN A 149 -5.58 -10.38 -40.65
N ARG A 150 -4.45 -9.93 -41.23
CA ARG A 150 -4.22 -9.98 -42.68
C ARG A 150 -3.74 -11.35 -43.17
N LEU A 151 -2.93 -12.04 -42.38
CA LEU A 151 -2.38 -13.35 -42.74
C LEU A 151 -3.19 -14.51 -42.17
N HIS A 152 -4.16 -14.22 -41.31
CA HIS A 152 -4.96 -15.20 -40.57
C HIS A 152 -4.11 -16.27 -39.84
N LYS A 153 -2.94 -15.86 -39.35
CA LYS A 153 -2.02 -16.71 -38.57
C LYS A 153 -1.34 -15.91 -37.46
N ASN A 154 -0.81 -16.60 -36.46
CA ASN A 154 0.00 -16.00 -35.41
C ASN A 154 1.39 -15.66 -35.94
N LEU A 155 1.87 -14.47 -35.59
CA LEU A 155 3.26 -14.06 -35.71
C LEU A 155 3.91 -14.16 -34.33
N TYR A 156 4.99 -14.93 -34.24
CA TYR A 156 5.65 -15.17 -32.97
C TYR A 156 6.82 -14.21 -32.73
N LYS A 157 7.08 -13.93 -31.46
CA LYS A 157 8.21 -13.14 -30.98
C LYS A 157 8.87 -13.83 -29.80
N ALA A 158 10.18 -14.02 -29.85
CA ALA A 158 10.99 -14.41 -28.71
C ALA A 158 11.47 -13.15 -27.97
N ALA A 159 11.12 -13.03 -26.69
CA ALA A 159 11.57 -11.98 -25.80
C ALA A 159 12.60 -12.54 -24.81
N ILE A 160 13.85 -12.13 -24.96
CA ILE A 160 14.95 -12.46 -24.07
C ILE A 160 15.06 -11.36 -23.01
N ARG A 161 14.77 -11.73 -21.76
CA ARG A 161 14.73 -10.84 -20.61
C ARG A 161 15.84 -11.23 -19.63
N PRO A 162 16.94 -10.49 -19.55
CA PRO A 162 17.95 -10.72 -18.51
C PRO A 162 17.47 -10.16 -17.15
N GLU A 163 18.13 -10.60 -16.08
CA GLU A 163 18.00 -9.97 -14.76
C GLU A 163 18.59 -8.56 -14.79
N ARG A 164 19.72 -8.42 -15.49
CA ARG A 164 20.46 -7.16 -15.65
C ARG A 164 20.93 -7.03 -17.10
N GLY A 165 20.76 -5.86 -17.69
CA GLY A 165 21.27 -5.56 -19.04
C GLY A 165 20.19 -5.30 -20.07
N ALA A 166 20.59 -5.27 -21.34
CA ALA A 166 19.71 -4.91 -22.44
C ALA A 166 18.72 -6.03 -22.81
N TRP A 167 17.48 -5.67 -23.11
CA TRP A 167 16.46 -6.60 -23.58
C TRP A 167 16.63 -6.88 -25.07
N ILE A 168 16.46 -8.14 -25.47
CA ILE A 168 16.48 -8.55 -26.88
C ILE A 168 15.10 -9.10 -27.25
N GLU A 169 14.55 -8.64 -28.36
CA GLU A 169 13.30 -9.16 -28.92
C GLU A 169 13.54 -9.57 -30.36
N ILE A 170 13.27 -10.84 -30.70
CA ILE A 170 13.37 -11.38 -32.07
C ILE A 170 11.95 -11.72 -32.53
N GLU A 171 11.46 -11.04 -33.56
CA GLU A 171 10.07 -11.15 -34.03
C GLU A 171 9.99 -11.61 -35.49
N THR A 172 8.98 -12.42 -35.80
CA THR A 172 8.63 -12.80 -37.17
C THR A 172 7.82 -11.69 -37.82
N ASN A 173 8.32 -11.14 -38.91
CA ASN A 173 7.57 -10.20 -39.73
C ASN A 173 6.62 -10.92 -40.69
N ARG A 174 5.69 -10.14 -41.24
CA ARG A 174 4.70 -10.58 -42.24
C ARG A 174 5.31 -11.18 -43.50
N ASN A 175 6.56 -10.81 -43.83
CA ASN A 175 7.28 -11.31 -45.00
C ASN A 175 8.05 -12.61 -44.72
N ASN A 176 7.76 -13.29 -43.61
CA ASN A 176 8.49 -14.46 -43.12
C ASN A 176 10.00 -14.16 -42.93
N THR A 177 10.35 -12.98 -42.41
CA THR A 177 11.73 -12.61 -42.03
C THR A 177 11.82 -12.37 -40.53
N PHE A 178 12.97 -12.64 -39.93
CA PHE A 178 13.23 -12.36 -38.52
C PHE A 178 13.93 -11.01 -38.36
N THR A 179 13.34 -10.15 -37.52
CA THR A 179 13.98 -8.90 -37.08
C THR A 179 14.26 -8.94 -35.59
N ALA A 180 15.37 -8.36 -35.17
CA ALA A 180 15.71 -8.16 -33.77
C ALA A 180 15.54 -6.70 -33.37
N ARG A 181 15.25 -6.47 -32.08
CA ARG A 181 15.28 -5.15 -31.43
C ARG A 181 16.04 -5.25 -30.12
N ILE A 182 16.84 -4.24 -29.82
CA ILE A 182 17.56 -4.08 -28.55
C ILE A 182 16.91 -2.95 -27.77
N ASN A 183 16.52 -3.17 -26.50
CA ASN A 183 15.87 -2.17 -25.63
C ASN A 183 14.66 -1.45 -26.25
N ARG A 184 13.87 -2.17 -27.08
CA ARG A 184 12.73 -1.60 -27.85
C ARG A 184 13.14 -0.49 -28.84
N GLY A 185 14.41 -0.49 -29.26
CA GLY A 185 14.94 0.40 -30.29
C GLY A 185 14.45 0.04 -31.71
N ARG A 186 15.17 0.54 -32.71
CA ARG A 186 14.86 0.27 -34.13
C ARG A 186 15.12 -1.19 -34.48
N LYS A 187 14.41 -1.67 -35.49
CA LYS A 187 14.55 -3.04 -36.01
C LYS A 187 15.86 -3.18 -36.77
N ILE A 188 16.56 -4.28 -36.53
CA ILE A 188 17.69 -4.77 -37.31
C ILE A 188 17.39 -6.21 -37.78
N SER A 189 18.10 -6.73 -38.78
CA SER A 189 17.95 -8.14 -39.15
C SER A 189 18.43 -9.04 -38.00
N ALA A 190 17.70 -10.10 -37.69
CA ALA A 190 18.06 -10.98 -36.57
C ALA A 190 19.43 -11.64 -36.79
N THR A 191 19.78 -11.92 -38.05
CA THR A 191 21.10 -12.45 -38.44
C THR A 191 22.24 -11.48 -38.19
N THR A 192 22.01 -10.16 -38.30
CA THR A 192 22.98 -9.13 -37.90
C THR A 192 23.32 -9.27 -36.42
N LEU A 193 22.30 -9.45 -35.56
CA LEU A 193 22.52 -9.68 -34.14
C LEU A 193 23.30 -10.97 -33.88
N LEU A 194 22.92 -12.08 -34.52
CA LEU A 194 23.62 -13.37 -34.36
C LEU A 194 25.09 -13.29 -34.78
N LYS A 195 25.39 -12.60 -35.89
CA LYS A 195 26.76 -12.34 -36.35
C LYS A 195 27.56 -11.52 -35.34
N ALA A 196 26.96 -10.50 -34.72
CA ALA A 196 27.61 -9.71 -33.67
C ALA A 196 27.97 -10.56 -32.45
N PHE A 197 27.14 -11.55 -32.08
CA PHE A 197 27.48 -12.56 -31.05
C PHE A 197 28.57 -13.56 -31.49
N GLY A 198 29.03 -13.52 -32.74
CA GLY A 198 30.06 -14.40 -33.29
C GLY A 198 29.54 -15.70 -33.90
N ILE A 199 28.23 -15.83 -34.11
CA ILE A 199 27.61 -17.02 -34.71
C ILE A 199 27.78 -16.93 -36.23
N LYS A 200 28.41 -17.94 -36.84
CA LYS A 200 28.67 -17.93 -38.28
C LYS A 200 27.42 -18.32 -39.05
N ARG A 201 27.31 -17.84 -40.29
CA ARG A 201 26.20 -18.17 -41.21
C ARG A 201 25.98 -19.68 -41.35
N LYS A 202 27.06 -20.48 -41.39
CA LYS A 202 26.97 -21.94 -41.48
C LYS A 202 26.27 -22.54 -40.26
N ASP A 203 26.61 -22.08 -39.06
CA ASP A 203 26.07 -22.60 -37.81
C ASP A 203 24.57 -22.29 -37.68
N ILE A 204 24.13 -21.11 -38.15
CA ILE A 204 22.71 -20.73 -38.20
C ILE A 204 21.91 -21.68 -39.10
N ILE A 205 22.46 -22.02 -40.27
CA ILE A 205 21.80 -22.92 -41.24
C ILE A 205 21.80 -24.35 -40.72
N GLU A 206 22.92 -24.81 -40.18
CA GLU A 206 23.10 -26.18 -39.66
C GLU A 206 22.17 -26.45 -38.46
N ALA A 207 21.99 -25.47 -37.58
CA ALA A 207 21.08 -25.56 -36.44
C ALA A 207 19.59 -25.71 -36.81
N CYS A 208 19.21 -25.46 -38.07
CA CYS A 208 17.81 -25.56 -38.53
C CYS A 208 17.64 -26.51 -39.72
N ALA A 209 18.68 -27.27 -40.08
CA ALA A 209 18.69 -28.13 -41.27
C ALA A 209 17.71 -29.33 -41.17
N ASP A 210 17.37 -29.74 -39.95
CA ASP A 210 16.45 -30.83 -39.63
C ASP A 210 14.96 -30.48 -39.83
N LEU A 211 14.61 -29.19 -39.85
CA LEU A 211 13.21 -28.70 -39.90
C LEU A 211 12.52 -28.83 -41.28
N LYS A 212 13.21 -29.32 -42.32
CA LYS A 212 12.67 -29.60 -43.68
C LYS A 212 11.71 -28.51 -44.20
N LEU A 213 12.18 -27.26 -44.20
CA LEU A 213 11.40 -26.07 -44.58
C LEU A 213 11.13 -26.02 -46.09
N SER A 214 9.93 -25.60 -46.50
CA SER A 214 9.66 -25.23 -47.88
C SER A 214 10.34 -23.88 -48.23
N PRO A 215 10.61 -23.57 -49.51
CA PRO A 215 11.25 -22.29 -49.89
C PRO A 215 10.49 -21.04 -49.40
N GLU A 216 9.17 -21.13 -49.23
CA GLU A 216 8.34 -20.02 -48.72
C GLU A 216 8.41 -19.87 -47.19
N GLU A 217 8.75 -20.95 -46.50
CA GLU A 217 8.90 -21.08 -45.05
C GLU A 217 10.36 -21.01 -44.60
N ASP A 218 11.32 -20.82 -45.51
CA ASP A 218 12.73 -20.63 -45.15
C ASP A 218 12.96 -19.21 -44.60
N TYR A 219 12.56 -19.01 -43.34
CA TYR A 219 12.69 -17.74 -42.63
C TYR A 219 14.14 -17.27 -42.56
N ILE A 220 15.11 -18.19 -42.47
CA ILE A 220 16.53 -17.86 -42.33
C ILE A 220 17.10 -17.38 -43.66
N ALA A 221 16.87 -18.10 -44.77
CA ALA A 221 17.35 -17.69 -46.08
C ALA A 221 16.84 -16.30 -46.46
N ARG A 222 15.54 -16.04 -46.26
CA ARG A 222 14.93 -14.73 -46.54
C ARG A 222 15.47 -13.63 -45.62
N THR A 223 15.74 -13.94 -44.37
CA THR A 223 16.36 -12.97 -43.45
C THR A 223 17.78 -12.63 -43.89
N LEU A 224 18.56 -13.62 -44.33
CA LEU A 224 19.92 -13.43 -44.87
C LEU A 224 19.94 -12.60 -46.16
N GLU A 225 18.91 -12.70 -47.02
CA GLU A 225 18.76 -11.84 -48.20
C GLU A 225 18.53 -10.37 -47.84
N THR A 226 17.82 -10.12 -46.73
CA THR A 226 17.55 -8.75 -46.24
C THR A 226 18.63 -8.19 -45.32
N ASP A 227 19.61 -9.00 -44.93
CA ASP A 227 20.70 -8.59 -44.03
C ASP A 227 21.77 -7.84 -44.83
N VAL A 228 22.03 -6.60 -44.42
CA VAL A 228 23.02 -5.71 -45.07
C VAL A 228 24.46 -6.00 -44.64
N THR A 229 24.66 -6.90 -43.67
CA THR A 229 25.98 -7.20 -43.09
C THR A 229 26.48 -8.57 -43.56
N GLU A 230 27.78 -8.72 -43.78
CA GLU A 230 28.38 -10.01 -44.14
C GLU A 230 29.14 -10.66 -42.98
N ASN A 231 29.85 -9.85 -42.20
CA ASN A 231 30.76 -10.29 -41.14
C ASN A 231 30.42 -9.66 -39.77
N GLN A 232 31.16 -10.06 -38.74
CA GLN A 232 30.93 -9.61 -37.36
C GLN A 232 31.25 -8.12 -37.16
N GLU A 233 32.26 -7.60 -37.87
CA GLU A 233 32.69 -6.19 -37.77
C GLU A 233 31.62 -5.23 -38.32
N GLU A 234 31.06 -5.56 -39.49
CA GLU A 234 29.93 -4.83 -40.07
C GLU A 234 28.68 -4.91 -39.19
N ALA A 235 28.44 -6.05 -38.56
CA ALA A 235 27.35 -6.21 -37.60
C ALA A 235 27.51 -5.27 -36.39
N PHE A 236 28.73 -5.11 -35.85
CA PHE A 236 28.97 -4.13 -34.79
C PHE A 236 28.67 -2.71 -35.25
N LEU A 237 29.15 -2.31 -36.43
CA LEU A 237 28.94 -0.96 -36.97
C LEU A 237 27.45 -0.66 -37.21
N GLU A 238 26.69 -1.64 -37.69
CA GLU A 238 25.27 -1.46 -37.95
C GLU A 238 24.44 -1.39 -36.66
N ILE A 239 24.75 -2.24 -35.68
CA ILE A 239 24.12 -2.16 -34.35
C ILE A 239 24.44 -0.81 -33.68
N TYR A 240 25.71 -0.39 -33.72
CA TYR A 240 26.15 0.87 -33.14
C TYR A 240 25.45 2.07 -33.80
N GLY A 241 25.45 2.13 -35.13
CA GLY A 241 24.79 3.20 -35.88
C GLY A 241 23.27 3.25 -35.70
N THR A 242 22.65 2.10 -35.44
CA THR A 242 21.21 2.00 -35.14
C THR A 242 20.89 2.48 -33.72
N MET A 243 21.72 2.12 -32.75
CA MET A 243 21.53 2.47 -31.33
C MET A 243 21.94 3.91 -31.01
N ARG A 244 22.94 4.44 -31.71
CA ARG A 244 23.46 5.80 -31.56
C ARG A 244 23.48 6.54 -32.90
N PRO A 245 22.30 6.97 -33.39
CA PRO A 245 22.21 7.69 -34.65
C PRO A 245 22.91 9.05 -34.52
N GLY A 246 23.96 9.27 -35.30
CA GLY A 246 24.74 10.51 -35.34
C GLY A 246 26.17 10.38 -34.84
N ASP A 247 26.50 9.32 -34.09
CA ASP A 247 27.88 9.07 -33.65
C ASP A 247 28.73 8.52 -34.82
N PRO A 248 30.03 8.87 -34.90
CA PRO A 248 30.94 8.28 -35.88
C PRO A 248 31.00 6.74 -35.71
N ARG A 249 30.81 6.01 -36.83
CA ARG A 249 30.84 4.54 -36.85
C ARG A 249 32.29 4.05 -36.91
N ILE A 250 32.97 4.08 -35.77
CA ILE A 250 34.33 3.54 -35.59
C ILE A 250 34.22 2.09 -35.09
N LEU A 251 34.92 1.16 -35.73
CA LEU A 251 34.80 -0.28 -35.45
C LEU A 251 35.14 -0.62 -34.00
N GLU A 252 36.26 -0.09 -33.48
CA GLU A 252 36.71 -0.33 -32.11
C GLU A 252 35.66 0.10 -31.09
N ASN A 253 35.16 1.33 -31.21
CA ASN A 253 34.07 1.84 -30.37
C ASN A 253 32.78 1.01 -30.48
N ALA A 254 32.44 0.56 -31.69
CA ALA A 254 31.25 -0.25 -31.94
C ALA A 254 31.37 -1.64 -31.32
N ALA A 255 32.54 -2.27 -31.43
CA ALA A 255 32.85 -3.54 -30.79
C ALA A 255 32.80 -3.40 -29.27
N ASP A 256 33.52 -2.45 -28.68
CA ASP A 256 33.54 -2.20 -27.22
C ASP A 256 32.14 -1.92 -26.67
N TYR A 257 31.34 -1.16 -27.41
CA TYR A 257 29.95 -0.89 -27.05
C TYR A 257 29.11 -2.17 -27.01
N PHE A 258 29.26 -3.06 -27.99
CA PHE A 258 28.55 -4.34 -28.03
C PHE A 258 29.02 -5.29 -26.93
N TYR A 259 30.35 -5.45 -26.77
CA TYR A 259 30.94 -6.28 -25.72
C TYR A 259 30.48 -5.82 -24.34
N GLY A 260 30.56 -4.51 -24.07
CA GLY A 260 30.06 -3.94 -22.82
C GLY A 260 28.55 -4.11 -22.63
N MET A 261 27.75 -4.27 -23.69
CA MET A 261 26.29 -4.41 -23.57
C MET A 261 25.84 -5.85 -23.28
N PHE A 262 26.49 -6.85 -23.89
CA PHE A 262 26.01 -8.24 -23.85
C PHE A 262 27.03 -9.26 -23.34
N MET A 263 28.32 -8.96 -23.39
CA MET A 263 29.41 -9.89 -23.06
C MET A 263 30.12 -9.55 -21.74
N ASP A 264 29.86 -8.37 -21.16
CA ASP A 264 30.36 -7.98 -19.85
C ASP A 264 29.43 -8.51 -18.72
N PRO A 265 29.88 -9.46 -17.87
CA PRO A 265 29.08 -10.00 -16.76
C PRO A 265 28.61 -8.96 -15.75
N ARG A 266 29.28 -7.79 -15.68
CA ARG A 266 28.92 -6.71 -14.76
C ARG A 266 27.69 -5.95 -15.25
N ARG A 267 27.49 -5.87 -16.57
CA ARG A 267 26.43 -5.12 -17.25
C ARG A 267 25.29 -6.00 -17.74
N PHE A 268 25.59 -7.22 -18.20
CA PHE A 268 24.62 -8.19 -18.66
C PHE A 268 24.67 -9.46 -17.81
N SER A 269 23.52 -9.93 -17.33
CA SER A 269 23.42 -11.20 -16.60
C SER A 269 22.00 -11.74 -16.63
N LEU A 270 21.86 -13.02 -16.98
CA LEU A 270 20.64 -13.80 -16.76
C LEU A 270 20.44 -14.13 -15.28
N SER A 271 21.49 -14.03 -14.46
CA SER A 271 21.57 -14.55 -13.08
C SER A 271 21.38 -16.08 -12.98
N ARG A 272 21.55 -16.60 -11.77
CA ARG A 272 21.24 -18.00 -11.40
C ARG A 272 19.83 -18.41 -11.85
N VAL A 273 18.84 -17.55 -11.59
CA VAL A 273 17.42 -17.82 -11.89
C VAL A 273 17.17 -17.87 -13.39
N GLY A 274 17.67 -16.90 -14.16
CA GLY A 274 17.47 -16.87 -15.60
C GLY A 274 18.16 -18.01 -16.31
N ARG A 275 19.36 -18.41 -15.85
CA ARG A 275 20.04 -19.60 -16.40
C ARG A 275 19.26 -20.87 -16.12
N TYR A 276 18.78 -21.07 -14.89
CA TYR A 276 17.89 -22.18 -14.54
C TYR A 276 16.64 -22.22 -15.45
N HIS A 277 16.01 -21.06 -15.67
CA HIS A 277 14.80 -20.98 -16.48
C HIS A 277 15.05 -21.27 -17.97
N VAL A 278 16.14 -20.75 -18.56
CA VAL A 278 16.56 -21.05 -19.94
C VAL A 278 16.89 -22.54 -20.11
N ASN A 279 17.62 -23.11 -19.16
CA ASN A 279 17.97 -24.54 -19.17
C ASN A 279 16.74 -25.43 -19.17
N LYS A 280 15.75 -25.10 -18.33
CA LYS A 280 14.48 -25.81 -18.27
C LYS A 280 13.70 -25.70 -19.57
N ARG A 281 13.69 -24.52 -20.20
CA ARG A 281 12.98 -24.29 -21.47
C ARG A 281 13.58 -25.10 -22.62
N PHE A 282 14.91 -25.08 -22.77
CA PHE A 282 15.61 -25.75 -23.88
C PHE A 282 16.12 -27.15 -23.53
N LYS A 283 15.86 -27.64 -22.32
CA LYS A 283 16.34 -28.93 -21.80
C LYS A 283 17.86 -29.08 -21.92
N THR A 284 18.58 -28.03 -21.51
CA THR A 284 20.06 -28.01 -21.49
C THR A 284 20.59 -28.16 -20.06
N ASP A 285 21.72 -28.85 -19.90
CA ASP A 285 22.28 -29.22 -18.59
C ASP A 285 23.44 -28.30 -18.13
N PHE A 286 23.43 -27.02 -18.52
CA PHE A 286 24.45 -26.08 -18.05
C PHE A 286 24.32 -25.84 -16.55
N SER A 287 25.44 -25.80 -15.81
CA SER A 287 25.38 -25.46 -14.38
C SER A 287 24.84 -24.04 -14.19
N HIS A 288 23.76 -23.90 -13.42
CA HIS A 288 23.19 -22.61 -13.04
C HIS A 288 23.88 -21.99 -11.81
N ASP A 289 24.77 -22.72 -11.15
CA ASP A 289 25.56 -22.21 -10.04
C ASP A 289 26.92 -21.63 -10.49
N ASP A 290 27.33 -21.88 -11.74
CA ASP A 290 28.54 -21.29 -12.31
C ASP A 290 28.23 -19.91 -12.95
N PRO A 291 28.79 -18.80 -12.42
CA PRO A 291 28.59 -17.47 -12.97
C PRO A 291 29.00 -17.30 -14.43
N LYS A 292 29.90 -18.15 -14.95
CA LYS A 292 30.30 -18.12 -16.37
C LYS A 292 29.14 -18.38 -17.31
N ASN A 293 28.13 -19.11 -16.84
CA ASN A 293 26.94 -19.40 -17.62
C ASN A 293 25.87 -18.30 -17.53
N TYR A 294 26.11 -17.17 -16.83
CA TYR A 294 25.09 -16.12 -16.70
C TYR A 294 24.98 -15.21 -17.92
N LEU A 295 25.93 -15.27 -18.85
CA LEU A 295 25.83 -14.62 -20.15
C LEU A 295 25.04 -15.47 -21.13
N LEU A 296 24.53 -14.86 -22.21
CA LEU A 296 23.91 -15.59 -23.31
C LEU A 296 24.95 -16.42 -24.06
N ARG A 297 24.67 -17.72 -24.23
CA ARG A 297 25.50 -18.64 -25.01
C ARG A 297 24.98 -18.70 -26.45
N HIS A 298 25.85 -19.12 -27.38
CA HIS A 298 25.44 -19.34 -28.77
C HIS A 298 24.30 -20.36 -28.88
N GLU A 299 24.34 -21.41 -28.06
CA GLU A 299 23.30 -22.44 -27.99
C GLU A 299 21.94 -21.84 -27.61
N ASP A 300 21.89 -20.87 -26.70
CA ASP A 300 20.65 -20.22 -26.27
C ASP A 300 20.00 -19.46 -27.44
N LEU A 301 20.80 -18.72 -28.21
CA LEU A 301 20.33 -17.92 -29.35
C LEU A 301 19.88 -18.81 -30.52
N LEU A 302 20.63 -19.87 -30.82
CA LEU A 302 20.27 -20.83 -31.85
C LEU A 302 18.97 -21.57 -31.50
N ASN A 303 18.84 -22.07 -30.26
CA ASN A 303 17.61 -22.71 -29.78
C ASN A 303 16.41 -21.75 -29.78
N THR A 304 16.64 -20.46 -29.56
CA THR A 304 15.59 -19.44 -29.66
C THR A 304 15.06 -19.30 -31.09
N ILE A 305 15.95 -19.22 -32.07
CA ILE A 305 15.57 -19.17 -33.50
C ILE A 305 14.87 -20.46 -33.92
N TYR A 306 15.41 -21.61 -33.51
CA TYR A 306 14.81 -22.92 -33.78
C TYR A 306 13.36 -22.99 -33.30
N ASN A 307 13.11 -22.64 -32.03
CA ASN A 307 11.76 -22.66 -31.46
C ASN A 307 10.82 -21.64 -32.13
N LEU A 308 11.32 -20.46 -32.52
CA LEU A 308 10.55 -19.50 -33.29
C LEU A 308 10.07 -20.09 -34.62
N ILE A 309 10.93 -20.81 -35.34
CA ILE A 309 10.56 -21.46 -36.61
C ILE A 309 9.50 -22.55 -36.34
N VAL A 310 9.72 -23.40 -35.35
CA VAL A 310 8.78 -24.47 -34.97
C VAL A 310 7.40 -23.91 -34.62
N LEU A 311 7.33 -22.82 -33.84
CA LEU A 311 6.05 -22.18 -33.49
C LEU A 311 5.36 -21.57 -34.71
N ASN A 312 6.09 -20.96 -35.62
CA ASN A 312 5.52 -20.44 -36.86
C ASN A 312 4.99 -21.54 -37.79
N GLN A 313 5.59 -22.73 -37.79
CA GLN A 313 5.09 -23.90 -38.56
C GLN A 313 3.88 -24.55 -37.89
N THR A 314 4.00 -24.86 -36.59
CA THR A 314 3.00 -25.62 -35.84
C THR A 314 1.79 -24.78 -35.43
N GLN A 315 1.93 -23.46 -35.39
CA GLN A 315 0.95 -22.53 -34.83
C GLN A 315 0.56 -22.91 -33.37
N GLY A 316 1.55 -23.40 -32.61
CA GLY A 316 1.36 -23.80 -31.21
C GLY A 316 1.10 -22.64 -30.25
N ASP A 317 0.69 -22.96 -29.03
CA ASP A 317 0.32 -21.94 -28.04
C ASP A 317 1.53 -21.09 -27.60
N PRO A 318 1.38 -19.76 -27.48
CA PRO A 318 2.40 -18.90 -26.92
C PRO A 318 2.54 -19.10 -25.40
N ASP A 319 3.66 -18.65 -24.83
CA ASP A 319 3.87 -18.67 -23.39
C ASP A 319 2.93 -17.70 -22.68
N ASN A 320 2.24 -18.19 -21.65
CA ASN A 320 1.47 -17.33 -20.77
C ASN A 320 2.40 -16.63 -19.76
N ILE A 321 2.71 -15.36 -20.01
CA ILE A 321 3.61 -14.55 -19.16
C ILE A 321 3.04 -14.34 -17.75
N ASP A 322 1.74 -14.49 -17.57
CA ASP A 322 1.06 -14.28 -16.30
C ASP A 322 1.00 -15.55 -15.43
N HIS A 323 1.37 -16.70 -15.99
CA HIS A 323 1.54 -17.95 -15.24
C HIS A 323 2.64 -17.82 -14.17
N LEU A 324 2.44 -18.37 -12.96
CA LEU A 324 3.40 -18.27 -11.85
C LEU A 324 4.69 -19.07 -12.05
N SER A 325 4.82 -19.88 -13.10
CA SER A 325 6.12 -20.43 -13.51
C SER A 325 7.00 -19.37 -14.20
N ASN A 326 6.37 -18.33 -14.76
CA ASN A 326 7.03 -17.28 -15.52
C ASN A 326 7.16 -15.99 -14.70
N ARG A 327 6.52 -15.93 -13.53
CA ARG A 327 6.61 -14.84 -12.56
C ARG A 327 7.26 -15.33 -11.28
N ARG A 328 8.12 -14.51 -10.68
CA ARG A 328 8.80 -14.81 -9.42
C ARG A 328 8.62 -13.70 -8.40
N VAL A 329 8.69 -14.07 -7.14
CA VAL A 329 8.69 -13.17 -5.99
C VAL A 329 10.13 -12.76 -5.70
N ARG A 330 10.40 -11.46 -5.83
CA ARG A 330 11.61 -10.83 -5.32
C ARG A 330 11.34 -10.39 -3.89
N SER A 331 12.01 -11.05 -2.95
CA SER A 331 11.80 -10.82 -1.52
C SER A 331 12.65 -9.65 -1.01
N VAL A 332 12.39 -9.20 0.22
CA VAL A 332 13.00 -7.99 0.80
C VAL A 332 14.53 -7.99 0.75
N GLY A 333 15.17 -9.12 1.02
CA GLY A 333 16.62 -9.25 1.01
C GLY A 333 17.22 -9.09 -0.38
N GLU A 334 16.57 -9.62 -1.42
CA GLU A 334 17.01 -9.46 -2.80
C GLU A 334 16.85 -8.02 -3.29
N LEU A 335 15.75 -7.37 -2.91
CA LEU A 335 15.51 -5.95 -3.21
C LEU A 335 16.53 -5.04 -2.50
N ALA A 336 16.82 -5.31 -1.23
CA ALA A 336 17.84 -4.62 -0.47
C ALA A 336 19.24 -4.84 -1.06
N GLN A 337 19.55 -6.07 -1.50
CA GLN A 337 20.80 -6.40 -2.19
C GLN A 337 20.96 -5.59 -3.47
N GLN A 338 19.89 -5.43 -4.26
CA GLN A 338 19.94 -4.61 -5.48
C GLN A 338 20.23 -3.14 -5.16
N ALA A 339 19.55 -2.57 -4.16
CA ALA A 339 19.79 -1.19 -3.72
C ALA A 339 21.23 -1.00 -3.21
N PHE A 340 21.73 -1.95 -2.43
CA PHE A 340 23.10 -1.97 -1.94
C PHE A 340 24.13 -2.03 -3.07
N ARG A 341 23.90 -2.92 -4.06
CA ARG A 341 24.74 -3.06 -5.25
C ARG A 341 24.81 -1.79 -6.08
N ILE A 342 23.69 -1.08 -6.28
CA ILE A 342 23.69 0.22 -6.99
C ILE A 342 24.57 1.24 -6.27
N GLY A 343 24.50 1.29 -4.95
CA GLY A 343 25.37 2.12 -4.12
C GLY A 343 26.85 1.78 -4.29
N PHE A 344 27.18 0.49 -4.32
CA PHE A 344 28.53 0.00 -4.53
C PHE A 344 29.09 0.27 -5.93
N ILE A 345 28.28 0.16 -6.99
CA ILE A 345 28.73 0.50 -8.36
C ILE A 345 29.11 1.98 -8.44
N ARG A 346 28.33 2.86 -7.79
CA ARG A 346 28.66 4.29 -7.69
C ARG A 346 29.94 4.51 -6.86
N LEU A 347 30.13 3.74 -5.79
CA LEU A 347 31.35 3.78 -4.97
C LEU A 347 32.58 3.32 -5.77
N GLU A 348 32.49 2.22 -6.51
CA GLU A 348 33.56 1.69 -7.36
C GLU A 348 34.04 2.77 -8.34
N ARG A 349 33.11 3.40 -9.06
CA ARG A 349 33.44 4.48 -9.99
C ARG A 349 34.19 5.63 -9.31
N ASN A 350 33.71 6.07 -8.15
CA ASN A 350 34.38 7.15 -7.39
C ASN A 350 35.79 6.74 -6.94
N ILE A 351 35.99 5.48 -6.56
CA ILE A 351 37.30 4.95 -6.19
C ILE A 351 38.22 4.92 -7.42
N LYS A 352 37.75 4.43 -8.56
CA LYS A 352 38.52 4.39 -9.83
C LYS A 352 38.96 5.78 -10.29
N ASP A 353 38.04 6.75 -10.26
CA ASP A 353 38.33 8.14 -10.61
C ASP A 353 39.40 8.74 -9.68
N ARG A 354 39.30 8.47 -8.36
CA ARG A 354 40.30 8.93 -7.38
C ARG A 354 41.67 8.25 -7.53
N LEU A 355 41.70 6.95 -7.78
CA LEU A 355 42.94 6.21 -8.01
C LEU A 355 43.70 6.75 -9.23
N SER A 356 42.97 7.14 -10.27
CA SER A 356 43.56 7.63 -11.53
C SER A 356 44.06 9.08 -11.44
N ILE A 357 43.56 9.86 -10.48
CA ILE A 357 43.95 11.26 -10.25
C ILE A 357 45.02 11.37 -9.13
N ALA A 358 45.28 10.28 -8.41
CA ALA A 358 46.13 10.33 -7.22
C ALA A 358 47.58 10.68 -7.57
N ASP A 359 48.13 11.67 -6.85
CA ASP A 359 49.55 12.06 -6.96
C ASP A 359 50.45 10.95 -6.36
N PRO A 360 51.46 10.45 -7.10
CA PRO A 360 52.40 9.44 -6.61
C PRO A 360 53.16 9.84 -5.32
N THR A 361 53.23 11.14 -5.00
CA THR A 361 53.91 11.66 -3.82
C THR A 361 53.09 11.56 -2.52
N VAL A 362 51.77 11.35 -2.62
CA VAL A 362 50.87 11.27 -1.46
C VAL A 362 50.67 9.81 -1.04
N THR A 363 50.84 9.51 0.25
CA THR A 363 50.55 8.17 0.77
C THR A 363 49.03 7.95 0.81
N LEU A 364 48.52 7.21 -0.18
CA LEU A 364 47.13 6.79 -0.21
C LEU A 364 46.82 5.76 0.88
N THR A 365 45.65 5.89 1.49
CA THR A 365 45.12 4.90 2.42
C THR A 365 43.69 4.54 2.02
N PRO A 366 43.20 3.33 2.36
CA PRO A 366 41.83 2.91 2.05
C PRO A 366 40.75 3.90 2.52
N ASN A 367 40.92 4.50 3.71
CA ASN A 367 39.97 5.46 4.27
C ASN A 367 39.83 6.77 3.47
N ILE A 368 40.87 7.19 2.74
CA ILE A 368 40.80 8.37 1.88
C ILE A 368 40.05 8.05 0.58
N LEU A 369 40.16 6.81 0.10
CA LEU A 369 39.58 6.40 -1.19
C LEU A 369 38.09 6.10 -1.09
N VAL A 370 37.66 5.46 -0.01
CA VAL A 370 36.28 4.99 0.15
C VAL A 370 35.41 6.07 0.79
N ASN A 371 34.31 6.42 0.12
CA ASN A 371 33.31 7.36 0.63
C ASN A 371 31.97 6.65 0.78
N ALA A 372 31.43 6.55 1.99
CA ALA A 372 30.17 5.87 2.26
C ALA A 372 28.92 6.52 1.63
N ARG A 373 28.98 7.80 1.22
CA ARG A 373 27.79 8.57 0.76
C ARG A 373 26.97 7.89 -0.34
N PRO A 374 27.54 7.28 -1.40
CA PRO A 374 26.75 6.62 -2.45
C PRO A 374 25.95 5.42 -1.95
N ILE A 375 26.48 4.67 -0.99
CA ILE A 375 25.80 3.53 -0.37
C ILE A 375 24.65 4.05 0.49
N VAL A 376 24.94 4.97 1.41
CA VAL A 376 23.94 5.56 2.32
C VAL A 376 22.79 6.20 1.54
N ALA A 377 23.09 6.95 0.47
CA ALA A 377 22.06 7.57 -0.36
C ALA A 377 21.17 6.53 -1.06
N SER A 378 21.75 5.47 -1.62
CA SER A 378 21.00 4.38 -2.28
C SER A 378 20.08 3.65 -1.29
N MET A 379 20.57 3.37 -0.08
CA MET A 379 19.81 2.69 0.97
C MET A 379 18.69 3.58 1.52
N ASN A 380 18.97 4.86 1.75
CA ASN A 380 17.95 5.84 2.19
C ASN A 380 16.87 6.05 1.12
N GLU A 381 17.24 6.07 -0.16
CA GLU A 381 16.27 6.17 -1.27
C GLU A 381 15.35 4.94 -1.29
N PHE A 382 15.90 3.73 -1.13
CA PHE A 382 15.15 2.49 -1.10
C PHE A 382 14.20 2.37 0.11
N PHE A 383 14.72 2.54 1.33
CA PHE A 383 13.94 2.39 2.55
C PHE A 383 13.05 3.61 2.85
N GLY A 384 13.44 4.81 2.45
CA GLY A 384 12.74 6.06 2.77
C GLY A 384 11.71 6.51 1.73
N SER A 385 12.01 6.39 0.44
CA SER A 385 11.15 6.87 -0.65
C SER A 385 10.77 5.82 -1.69
N GLY A 386 11.29 4.60 -1.57
CA GLY A 386 11.04 3.53 -2.52
C GLY A 386 9.56 3.17 -2.59
N GLN A 387 9.06 2.90 -3.79
CA GLN A 387 7.65 2.54 -4.01
C GLN A 387 7.21 1.29 -3.26
N LEU A 388 8.13 0.36 -2.96
CA LEU A 388 7.86 -0.87 -2.21
C LEU A 388 8.05 -0.70 -0.69
N SER A 389 8.61 0.44 -0.24
CA SER A 389 8.72 0.78 1.18
C SER A 389 7.46 1.53 1.60
N HIS A 390 6.53 0.80 2.19
CA HIS A 390 5.27 1.36 2.65
C HIS A 390 5.32 1.68 4.14
N TYR A 391 4.52 2.66 4.56
CA TYR A 391 4.11 2.76 5.96
C TYR A 391 3.43 1.45 6.36
N MET A 392 3.79 0.90 7.51
CA MET A 392 3.16 -0.33 7.99
C MET A 392 1.67 -0.05 8.26
N ASP A 393 0.80 -0.95 7.80
CA ASP A 393 -0.65 -0.84 8.03
C ASP A 393 -0.91 -1.40 9.44
N GLN A 394 -1.25 -0.55 10.40
CA GLN A 394 -1.28 -0.90 11.82
C GLN A 394 -2.67 -0.73 12.45
N THR A 395 -3.72 -0.77 11.64
CA THR A 395 -5.10 -0.76 12.14
C THR A 395 -5.34 -1.88 13.15
N ASN A 396 -4.90 -3.11 12.85
CA ASN A 396 -4.97 -4.27 13.75
C ASN A 396 -3.92 -5.33 13.38
N PRO A 397 -3.66 -6.36 14.22
CA PRO A 397 -2.65 -7.39 13.95
C PRO A 397 -2.86 -8.16 12.64
N LEU A 398 -4.11 -8.40 12.22
CA LEU A 398 -4.39 -9.07 10.96
C LEU A 398 -3.92 -8.20 9.77
N SER A 399 -4.17 -6.89 9.83
CA SER A 399 -3.70 -5.93 8.83
C SER A 399 -2.17 -5.86 8.75
N GLU A 400 -1.49 -5.91 9.90
CA GLU A 400 -0.02 -5.92 9.98
C GLU A 400 0.56 -7.14 9.26
N LEU A 401 0.07 -8.34 9.61
CA LEU A 401 0.54 -9.59 9.03
C LEU A 401 0.26 -9.67 7.52
N GLU A 402 -0.92 -9.23 7.10
CA GLU A 402 -1.30 -9.13 5.69
C GLU A 402 -0.45 -8.13 4.92
N HIS A 403 0.11 -7.10 5.56
CA HIS A 403 1.05 -6.21 4.89
C HIS A 403 2.42 -6.88 4.71
N LEU A 404 2.90 -7.61 5.72
CA LEU A 404 4.16 -8.35 5.64
C LEU A 404 4.16 -9.42 4.54
N ARG A 405 2.99 -10.05 4.29
CA ARG A 405 2.80 -11.11 3.29
C ARG A 405 2.38 -10.60 1.91
N ARG A 406 2.35 -9.28 1.70
CA ARG A 406 1.89 -8.67 0.45
C ARG A 406 2.90 -8.88 -0.67
N VAL A 407 2.37 -9.23 -1.84
CA VAL A 407 3.14 -9.32 -3.08
C VAL A 407 2.56 -8.35 -4.11
N SER A 408 3.36 -7.38 -4.55
CA SER A 408 2.94 -6.37 -5.52
C SER A 408 3.58 -6.59 -6.88
N SER A 409 2.79 -6.50 -7.95
CA SER A 409 3.29 -6.45 -9.32
C SER A 409 3.81 -5.05 -9.71
N LEU A 410 3.68 -4.06 -8.82
CA LEU A 410 4.14 -2.68 -9.02
C LEU A 410 5.62 -2.52 -8.63
N GLY A 411 6.17 -1.33 -8.82
CA GLY A 411 7.54 -1.01 -8.42
C GLY A 411 8.57 -1.10 -9.54
N PRO A 412 9.85 -0.81 -9.25
CA PRO A 412 10.92 -0.81 -10.25
C PRO A 412 11.06 -2.18 -10.94
N GLY A 413 11.07 -2.20 -12.27
CA GLY A 413 11.11 -3.45 -13.06
C GLY A 413 9.78 -4.21 -13.13
N GLY A 414 8.74 -3.78 -12.42
CA GLY A 414 7.39 -4.30 -12.48
C GLY A 414 6.49 -3.54 -13.46
N LEU A 415 5.19 -3.54 -13.18
CA LEU A 415 4.16 -2.88 -13.97
C LEU A 415 3.76 -1.52 -13.36
N THR A 416 3.24 -0.63 -14.20
CA THR A 416 2.54 0.58 -13.74
C THR A 416 1.03 0.36 -13.85
N ARG A 417 0.25 1.11 -13.06
CA ARG A 417 -1.23 0.98 -13.02
C ARG A 417 -1.85 1.16 -14.40
N ASP A 418 -1.37 2.14 -15.15
CA ASP A 418 -1.92 2.52 -16.46
C ASP A 418 -1.52 1.55 -17.59
N ARG A 419 -0.41 0.82 -17.42
CA ARG A 419 0.06 -0.18 -18.39
C ARG A 419 -0.44 -1.59 -18.10
N ALA A 420 -1.00 -1.82 -16.91
CA ALA A 420 -1.51 -3.13 -16.52
C ALA A 420 -2.92 -3.35 -17.09
N GLY A 421 -2.99 -4.15 -18.16
CA GLY A 421 -4.25 -4.59 -18.75
C GLY A 421 -5.03 -5.58 -17.88
N ILE A 422 -6.21 -5.98 -18.34
CA ILE A 422 -7.15 -6.83 -17.59
C ILE A 422 -6.56 -8.23 -17.35
N ALA A 423 -5.88 -8.83 -18.34
CA ALA A 423 -5.33 -10.19 -18.23
C ALA A 423 -4.39 -10.38 -17.03
N VAL A 424 -3.57 -9.38 -16.73
CA VAL A 424 -2.65 -9.43 -15.57
C VAL A 424 -3.39 -9.33 -14.24
N ARG A 425 -4.54 -8.66 -14.22
CA ARG A 425 -5.33 -8.42 -13.00
C ARG A 425 -6.24 -9.60 -12.66
N ASP A 426 -6.46 -10.49 -13.62
CA ASP A 426 -7.36 -11.63 -13.48
C ASP A 426 -6.74 -12.75 -12.65
N VAL A 427 -7.58 -13.66 -12.16
CA VAL A 427 -7.15 -14.84 -11.40
C VAL A 427 -6.74 -15.94 -12.36
N GLN A 428 -5.48 -16.38 -12.29
CA GLN A 428 -4.93 -17.43 -13.14
C GLN A 428 -4.93 -18.78 -12.40
N PRO A 429 -5.20 -19.93 -13.06
CA PRO A 429 -5.20 -21.25 -12.41
C PRO A 429 -3.95 -21.59 -11.59
N SER A 430 -2.77 -21.10 -11.97
CA SER A 430 -1.53 -21.32 -11.22
C SER A 430 -1.50 -20.65 -9.84
N HIS A 431 -2.36 -19.66 -9.60
CA HIS A 431 -2.49 -18.99 -8.31
C HIS A 431 -2.93 -19.95 -7.20
N TYR A 432 -3.61 -21.05 -7.54
CA TYR A 432 -4.12 -22.02 -6.60
C TYR A 432 -3.03 -22.50 -5.62
N GLY A 433 -3.27 -22.31 -4.32
CA GLY A 433 -2.34 -22.70 -3.26
C GLY A 433 -1.11 -21.82 -3.09
N ARG A 434 -0.93 -20.79 -3.92
CA ARG A 434 0.25 -19.90 -3.96
C ARG A 434 -0.10 -18.46 -3.62
N VAL A 435 -1.14 -17.95 -4.26
CA VAL A 435 -1.66 -16.61 -4.12
C VAL A 435 -3.13 -16.71 -3.75
N ASP A 436 -3.57 -15.89 -2.79
CA ASP A 436 -4.98 -15.81 -2.43
C ASP A 436 -5.81 -15.32 -3.62
N ALA A 437 -6.74 -16.16 -4.07
CA ALA A 437 -7.64 -15.86 -5.18
C ALA A 437 -8.78 -14.90 -4.82
N ILE A 438 -9.05 -14.71 -3.53
CA ILE A 438 -10.15 -13.88 -3.02
C ILE A 438 -9.64 -12.50 -2.62
N MET A 439 -8.51 -12.44 -1.93
CA MET A 439 -8.04 -11.22 -1.29
C MET A 439 -7.21 -10.32 -2.22
N THR A 440 -7.82 -9.23 -2.69
CA THR A 440 -7.14 -8.12 -3.37
C THR A 440 -7.91 -6.81 -3.14
N PRO A 441 -7.27 -5.62 -3.21
CA PRO A 441 -7.98 -4.35 -3.06
C PRO A 441 -9.04 -4.14 -4.17
N GLU A 442 -10.16 -3.48 -3.85
CA GLU A 442 -11.23 -3.19 -4.82
C GLU A 442 -10.90 -2.03 -5.77
N GLY A 443 -9.94 -1.18 -5.42
CA GLY A 443 -9.61 0.03 -6.16
C GLY A 443 -8.72 -0.20 -7.39
N PRO A 444 -7.98 0.83 -7.87
CA PRO A 444 -7.18 0.74 -9.09
C PRO A 444 -6.01 -0.27 -9.01
N ASN A 445 -5.73 -0.82 -7.83
CA ASN A 445 -4.71 -1.84 -7.59
C ASN A 445 -5.28 -3.28 -7.59
N ILE A 446 -6.56 -3.47 -7.95
CA ILE A 446 -7.18 -4.80 -8.08
C ILE A 446 -6.33 -5.69 -8.99
N GLY A 447 -5.98 -6.89 -8.50
CA GLY A 447 -5.16 -7.85 -9.23
C GLY A 447 -3.71 -7.42 -9.48
N LEU A 448 -3.25 -6.33 -8.86
CA LEU A 448 -1.83 -5.92 -8.88
C LEU A 448 -1.17 -6.07 -7.52
N ASN A 449 -1.95 -5.96 -6.45
CA ASN A 449 -1.54 -6.31 -5.10
C ASN A 449 -2.26 -7.60 -4.70
N HIS A 450 -1.47 -8.61 -4.43
CA HIS A 450 -1.92 -9.94 -4.03
C HIS A 450 -1.43 -10.28 -2.63
N GLN A 451 -2.02 -11.31 -2.05
CA GLN A 451 -1.60 -11.88 -0.77
C GLN A 451 -1.13 -13.32 -0.97
N LEU A 452 -0.09 -13.72 -0.24
CA LEU A 452 0.36 -15.11 -0.24
C LEU A 452 -0.68 -16.02 0.39
N ALA A 453 -1.01 -17.12 -0.29
CA ALA A 453 -1.86 -18.16 0.28
C ALA A 453 -1.23 -18.73 1.57
N THR A 454 -2.06 -19.22 2.50
CA THR A 454 -1.66 -19.53 3.88
C THR A 454 -0.43 -20.45 3.96
N TYR A 455 -0.44 -21.51 3.14
CA TYR A 455 0.59 -22.55 3.14
C TYR A 455 1.63 -22.39 2.02
N ALA A 456 1.58 -21.30 1.25
CA ALA A 456 2.52 -21.05 0.17
C ALA A 456 3.95 -20.84 0.68
N ARG A 457 4.92 -21.32 -0.09
CA ARG A 457 6.36 -21.11 0.16
C ARG A 457 6.99 -20.39 -1.03
N VAL A 458 8.00 -19.56 -0.76
CA VAL A 458 8.91 -19.04 -1.78
C VAL A 458 10.17 -19.91 -1.77
N ASN A 459 10.53 -20.50 -2.91
CA ASN A 459 11.74 -21.30 -3.02
C ASN A 459 12.99 -20.44 -3.27
N GLU A 460 14.16 -21.08 -3.36
CA GLU A 460 15.45 -20.39 -3.52
C GLU A 460 15.59 -19.55 -4.81
N PHE A 461 14.76 -19.82 -5.82
CA PHE A 461 14.73 -19.09 -7.09
C PHE A 461 13.66 -17.99 -7.11
N GLY A 462 12.87 -17.86 -6.04
CA GLY A 462 11.76 -16.91 -5.95
C GLY A 462 10.44 -17.41 -6.53
N PHE A 463 10.33 -18.68 -6.96
CA PHE A 463 9.05 -19.23 -7.42
C PHE A 463 8.17 -19.67 -6.26
N LEU A 464 6.87 -19.53 -6.44
CA LEU A 464 5.88 -19.92 -5.43
C LEU A 464 5.56 -21.42 -5.52
N GLU A 465 5.52 -22.07 -4.36
CA GLU A 465 5.24 -23.49 -4.21
C GLU A 465 3.99 -23.70 -3.33
N ALA A 466 3.20 -24.72 -3.68
CA ALA A 466 2.03 -25.16 -2.93
C ALA A 466 2.25 -26.60 -2.41
N PRO A 467 1.75 -26.94 -1.21
CA PRO A 467 1.90 -28.27 -0.64
C PRO A 467 0.79 -29.24 -1.07
N TYR A 468 1.19 -30.48 -1.35
CA TYR A 468 0.32 -31.59 -1.73
C TYR A 468 0.69 -32.86 -0.96
N ARG A 469 -0.28 -33.75 -0.76
CA ARG A 469 -0.11 -35.10 -0.22
C ARG A 469 0.02 -36.11 -1.34
N LYS A 470 0.95 -37.05 -1.19
CA LYS A 470 1.16 -38.11 -2.18
C LYS A 470 0.11 -39.21 -2.07
N VAL A 471 -0.34 -39.73 -3.21
CA VAL A 471 -1.23 -40.89 -3.29
C VAL A 471 -0.44 -42.14 -3.68
N GLU A 472 -0.57 -43.19 -2.89
CA GLU A 472 0.00 -44.51 -3.19
C GLU A 472 -1.07 -45.48 -3.69
N HIS A 473 -0.74 -46.21 -4.76
CA HIS A 473 -1.63 -47.22 -5.33
C HIS A 473 -1.20 -48.62 -4.88
N LYS A 474 -2.01 -49.26 -4.02
CA LYS A 474 -1.77 -50.62 -3.49
C LYS A 474 -2.96 -51.52 -3.81
N GLY A 475 -2.71 -52.63 -4.52
CA GLY A 475 -3.77 -53.61 -4.84
C GLY A 475 -4.93 -53.05 -5.67
N GLY A 476 -4.68 -52.04 -6.52
CA GLY A 476 -5.70 -51.38 -7.33
C GLY A 476 -6.53 -50.32 -6.60
N LYS A 477 -6.17 -49.99 -5.36
CA LYS A 477 -6.81 -48.94 -4.54
C LYS A 477 -5.83 -47.81 -4.25
N ALA A 478 -6.36 -46.59 -4.16
CA ALA A 478 -5.61 -45.38 -3.91
C ALA A 478 -5.66 -45.00 -2.43
N TYR A 479 -4.51 -44.75 -1.83
CA TYR A 479 -4.33 -44.37 -0.42
C TYR A 479 -3.63 -43.03 -0.31
N ILE A 480 -4.23 -42.08 0.40
CA ILE A 480 -3.59 -40.79 0.69
C ILE A 480 -2.57 -41.00 1.81
N THR A 481 -1.33 -40.57 1.57
CA THR A 481 -0.26 -40.62 2.56
C THR A 481 -0.11 -39.30 3.31
N ASP A 482 0.65 -39.32 4.41
CA ASP A 482 1.02 -38.12 5.15
C ASP A 482 2.31 -37.45 4.63
N GLU A 483 2.90 -37.99 3.55
CA GLU A 483 4.06 -37.40 2.89
C GLU A 483 3.64 -36.12 2.14
N ILE A 484 4.18 -34.98 2.56
CA ILE A 484 3.95 -33.67 1.93
C ILE A 484 5.05 -33.36 0.92
N THR A 485 4.65 -33.01 -0.29
CA THR A 485 5.54 -32.50 -1.35
C THR A 485 5.14 -31.08 -1.74
N TYR A 486 6.11 -30.19 -1.89
CA TYR A 486 5.90 -28.84 -2.41
C TYR A 486 6.20 -28.81 -3.90
N LEU A 487 5.30 -28.22 -4.70
CA LEU A 487 5.44 -28.15 -6.16
C LEU A 487 5.34 -26.70 -6.65
N THR A 488 6.19 -26.35 -7.63
CA THR A 488 6.03 -25.12 -8.42
C THR A 488 4.88 -25.26 -9.41
N ALA A 489 4.39 -24.13 -9.94
CA ALA A 489 3.21 -24.10 -10.80
C ALA A 489 3.33 -25.00 -12.04
N ASP A 490 4.52 -25.08 -12.65
CA ASP A 490 4.77 -25.90 -13.84
C ASP A 490 4.92 -27.40 -13.54
N LEU A 491 5.42 -27.78 -12.36
CA LEU A 491 5.54 -29.19 -11.96
C LEU A 491 4.17 -29.75 -11.62
N GLU A 492 3.32 -28.93 -11.01
CA GLU A 492 1.94 -29.27 -10.66
C GLU A 492 1.11 -29.71 -11.88
N GLU A 493 1.31 -29.10 -13.04
CA GLU A 493 0.59 -29.43 -14.27
C GLU A 493 0.84 -30.86 -14.78
N GLN A 494 1.91 -31.52 -14.31
CA GLN A 494 2.24 -32.89 -14.67
C GLN A 494 1.41 -33.94 -13.94
N PHE A 495 0.76 -33.55 -12.83
CA PHE A 495 0.02 -34.44 -11.95
C PHE A 495 -1.49 -34.23 -12.07
N LYS A 496 -2.27 -35.26 -11.73
CA LYS A 496 -3.72 -35.14 -11.50
C LYS A 496 -3.97 -35.01 -10.00
N ILE A 497 -4.46 -33.84 -9.59
CA ILE A 497 -4.56 -33.46 -8.17
C ILE A 497 -6.02 -33.39 -7.75
N ALA A 498 -6.40 -34.15 -6.73
CA ALA A 498 -7.74 -34.10 -6.14
C ALA A 498 -7.83 -33.11 -4.97
N GLU A 499 -9.05 -32.66 -4.69
CA GLU A 499 -9.33 -31.75 -3.57
C GLU A 499 -9.12 -32.43 -2.21
N ALA A 500 -8.69 -31.66 -1.20
CA ALA A 500 -8.50 -32.13 0.18
C ALA A 500 -9.76 -32.79 0.78
N THR A 501 -10.96 -32.41 0.34
CA THR A 501 -12.23 -32.92 0.91
C THR A 501 -12.70 -34.24 0.32
N ILE A 502 -11.88 -34.90 -0.50
CA ILE A 502 -12.18 -36.21 -1.08
C ILE A 502 -12.53 -37.24 -0.01
N SER A 503 -13.58 -38.04 -0.25
CA SER A 503 -14.07 -39.02 0.72
C SER A 503 -13.07 -40.15 0.92
N THR A 504 -12.67 -40.35 2.18
CA THR A 504 -11.71 -41.40 2.59
C THR A 504 -12.22 -42.20 3.78
N ASP A 505 -11.68 -43.41 3.96
CA ASP A 505 -11.84 -44.16 5.21
C ASP A 505 -10.79 -43.75 6.26
N GLU A 506 -10.87 -44.31 7.47
CA GLU A 506 -9.93 -44.02 8.58
C GLU A 506 -8.46 -44.34 8.25
N LYS A 507 -8.19 -45.13 7.22
CA LYS A 507 -6.85 -45.51 6.77
C LYS A 507 -6.38 -44.70 5.55
N GLY A 508 -7.14 -43.66 5.15
CA GLY A 508 -6.83 -42.79 4.02
C GLY A 508 -7.14 -43.40 2.65
N MET A 509 -7.88 -44.51 2.58
CA MET A 509 -8.30 -45.12 1.31
C MET A 509 -9.41 -44.28 0.69
N ILE A 510 -9.26 -43.90 -0.57
CA ILE A 510 -10.29 -43.17 -1.30
C ILE A 510 -11.48 -44.10 -1.58
N THR A 511 -12.69 -43.70 -1.16
CA THR A 511 -13.89 -44.56 -1.22
C THR A 511 -14.70 -44.41 -2.51
N THR A 512 -14.49 -43.32 -3.26
CA THR A 512 -15.18 -43.05 -4.52
C THR A 512 -14.48 -43.72 -5.70
N ASP A 513 -15.18 -44.05 -6.78
CA ASP A 513 -14.55 -44.61 -7.99
C ASP A 513 -13.94 -43.53 -8.91
N ARG A 514 -14.59 -42.36 -8.96
CA ARG A 514 -14.18 -41.19 -9.71
C ARG A 514 -14.25 -39.96 -8.83
N ALA A 515 -13.32 -39.03 -9.01
CA ALA A 515 -13.28 -37.77 -8.30
C ALA A 515 -12.96 -36.63 -9.28
N PRO A 516 -13.42 -35.40 -8.98
CA PRO A 516 -12.94 -34.22 -9.67
C PRO A 516 -11.45 -34.02 -9.35
N VAL A 517 -10.66 -33.78 -10.39
CA VAL A 517 -9.24 -33.49 -10.29
C VAL A 517 -8.89 -32.29 -11.14
N ARG A 518 -7.85 -31.59 -10.73
CA ARG A 518 -7.23 -30.53 -11.50
C ARG A 518 -6.04 -31.09 -12.28
N HIS A 519 -5.95 -30.76 -13.57
CA HIS A 519 -4.84 -31.15 -14.43
C HIS A 519 -4.63 -30.09 -15.52
N LYS A 520 -3.40 -29.59 -15.67
CA LYS A 520 -3.03 -28.54 -16.66
C LYS A 520 -3.94 -27.30 -16.65
N GLY A 521 -4.34 -26.85 -15.45
CA GLY A 521 -5.22 -25.70 -15.27
C GLY A 521 -6.72 -25.99 -15.43
N ASP A 522 -7.10 -27.15 -15.95
CA ASP A 522 -8.49 -27.55 -16.16
C ASP A 522 -9.03 -28.45 -15.02
N PHE A 523 -10.35 -28.45 -14.85
CA PHE A 523 -11.07 -29.36 -13.97
C PHE A 523 -11.70 -30.51 -14.77
N ILE A 524 -11.30 -31.75 -14.46
CA ILE A 524 -11.77 -32.97 -15.13
C ILE A 524 -12.15 -34.05 -14.10
N PHE A 525 -12.92 -35.05 -14.50
CA PHE A 525 -13.21 -36.23 -13.65
C PHE A 525 -12.29 -37.39 -14.00
N ALA A 526 -11.41 -37.78 -13.08
CA ALA A 526 -10.50 -38.92 -13.22
C ALA A 526 -10.97 -40.13 -12.39
N TYR A 527 -10.50 -41.32 -12.75
CA TYR A 527 -10.62 -42.50 -11.89
C TYR A 527 -9.65 -42.39 -10.73
N THR A 528 -9.99 -42.96 -9.57
CA THR A 528 -9.15 -42.87 -8.38
C THR A 528 -7.77 -43.48 -8.53
N LYS A 529 -7.63 -44.52 -9.36
CA LYS A 529 -6.34 -45.10 -9.75
C LYS A 529 -5.41 -44.17 -10.53
N ASP A 530 -5.95 -43.09 -11.10
CA ASP A 530 -5.19 -42.12 -11.89
C ASP A 530 -4.88 -40.85 -11.07
N ILE A 531 -5.26 -40.79 -9.79
CA ILE A 531 -4.97 -39.65 -8.91
C ILE A 531 -3.54 -39.79 -8.40
N ASP A 532 -2.74 -38.76 -8.60
CA ASP A 532 -1.34 -38.75 -8.17
C ASP A 532 -1.17 -38.07 -6.80
N LEU A 533 -1.92 -36.98 -6.59
CA LEU A 533 -1.78 -36.09 -5.43
C LEU A 533 -3.15 -35.63 -4.92
N VAL A 534 -3.17 -35.20 -3.66
CA VAL A 534 -4.31 -34.53 -3.03
C VAL A 534 -3.84 -33.23 -2.38
N ASP A 535 -4.66 -32.18 -2.36
CA ASP A 535 -4.33 -30.95 -1.63
C ASP A 535 -3.99 -31.24 -0.15
N ALA A 536 -2.98 -30.57 0.39
CA ALA A 536 -2.53 -30.85 1.76
C ALA A 536 -3.56 -30.46 2.84
N HIS A 537 -4.35 -29.40 2.59
CA HIS A 537 -5.33 -28.85 3.53
C HIS A 537 -6.45 -28.14 2.75
N PRO A 538 -7.72 -28.15 3.19
CA PRO A 538 -8.83 -27.49 2.48
C PRO A 538 -8.63 -25.96 2.31
N ALA A 539 -8.08 -25.30 3.32
CA ALA A 539 -7.74 -23.87 3.28
C ALA A 539 -6.49 -23.51 2.45
N VAL A 540 -5.96 -24.41 1.60
CA VAL A 540 -4.73 -24.16 0.83
C VAL A 540 -4.88 -22.96 -0.12
N MET A 541 -6.07 -22.73 -0.68
CA MET A 541 -6.33 -21.66 -1.64
C MET A 541 -6.52 -20.27 -1.04
N THR A 542 -6.72 -20.16 0.28
CA THR A 542 -7.00 -18.88 0.95
C THR A 542 -5.75 -18.28 1.57
N GLY A 543 -5.66 -16.96 1.57
CA GLY A 543 -4.75 -16.20 2.43
C GLY A 543 -5.22 -16.19 3.88
N VAL A 544 -4.57 -15.37 4.70
CA VAL A 544 -4.81 -15.36 6.15
C VAL A 544 -6.14 -14.67 6.48
N SER A 545 -6.40 -13.51 5.88
CA SER A 545 -7.61 -12.72 6.07
C SER A 545 -8.86 -13.40 5.53
N SER A 546 -8.82 -13.91 4.30
CA SER A 546 -9.91 -14.71 3.72
C SER A 546 -10.10 -16.02 4.48
N GLY A 547 -9.00 -16.68 4.87
CA GLY A 547 -9.01 -17.89 5.68
C GLY A 547 -9.52 -17.70 7.11
N SER A 548 -9.66 -16.46 7.60
CA SER A 548 -10.22 -16.12 8.91
C SER A 548 -11.75 -15.96 8.91
N ILE A 549 -12.39 -16.02 7.73
CA ILE A 549 -13.85 -15.96 7.60
C ILE A 549 -14.42 -17.39 7.70
N PRO A 550 -15.18 -17.72 8.76
CA PRO A 550 -15.81 -19.04 8.86
C PRO A 550 -16.82 -19.19 7.71
N PHE A 551 -17.09 -20.41 7.23
CA PHE A 551 -18.10 -20.65 6.19
C PHE A 551 -17.95 -19.84 4.89
N ILE A 552 -16.75 -19.35 4.58
CA ILE A 552 -16.49 -18.54 3.36
C ILE A 552 -16.90 -19.26 2.07
N SER A 553 -16.92 -20.60 2.06
CA SER A 553 -17.41 -21.42 0.94
C SER A 553 -18.90 -21.24 0.63
N SER A 554 -19.67 -20.66 1.56
CA SER A 554 -21.10 -20.38 1.41
C SER A 554 -21.40 -18.94 0.99
N ASP A 555 -20.36 -18.11 0.79
CA ASP A 555 -20.49 -16.72 0.37
C ASP A 555 -20.08 -16.52 -1.08
N ALA A 556 -20.70 -15.58 -1.77
CA ALA A 556 -20.26 -15.16 -3.09
C ALA A 556 -18.83 -14.57 -3.04
N GLY A 557 -17.95 -14.98 -3.96
CA GLY A 557 -16.52 -14.62 -3.95
C GLY A 557 -16.25 -13.11 -3.89
N ALA A 558 -17.00 -12.30 -4.65
CA ALA A 558 -16.87 -10.85 -4.59
C ALA A 558 -17.23 -10.27 -3.20
N ARG A 559 -18.15 -10.89 -2.46
CA ARG A 559 -18.49 -10.45 -1.10
C ARG A 559 -17.45 -10.91 -0.09
N ALA A 560 -16.94 -12.12 -0.24
CA ALA A 560 -15.83 -12.63 0.56
C ALA A 560 -14.57 -11.77 0.42
N GLN A 561 -14.27 -11.25 -0.78
CA GLN A 561 -13.20 -10.28 -1.02
C GLN A 561 -13.38 -9.01 -0.16
N VAL A 562 -14.56 -8.39 -0.23
CA VAL A 562 -14.80 -7.16 0.52
C VAL A 562 -14.80 -7.41 2.03
N ALA A 563 -15.35 -8.52 2.48
CA ALA A 563 -15.30 -8.94 3.88
C ALA A 563 -13.87 -9.13 4.41
N SER A 564 -13.00 -9.74 3.60
CA SER A 564 -11.58 -9.91 3.92
C SER A 564 -10.87 -8.56 4.05
N ASN A 565 -11.18 -7.60 3.16
CA ASN A 565 -10.70 -6.22 3.27
C ASN A 565 -11.20 -5.50 4.52
N MET A 566 -12.46 -5.68 4.90
CA MET A 566 -13.05 -5.04 6.09
C MET A 566 -12.48 -5.57 7.40
N SER A 567 -12.11 -6.85 7.46
CA SER A 567 -11.49 -7.44 8.66
C SER A 567 -10.17 -6.74 9.02
N LYS A 568 -9.40 -6.29 8.02
CA LYS A 568 -8.19 -5.47 8.24
C LYS A 568 -8.49 -4.04 8.71
N GLN A 569 -9.72 -3.57 8.53
CA GLN A 569 -10.15 -2.22 8.90
C GLN A 569 -10.73 -2.13 10.31
N ALA A 570 -10.88 -3.27 11.00
CA ALA A 570 -11.43 -3.34 12.35
C ALA A 570 -10.51 -2.68 13.37
N VAL A 571 -11.02 -1.76 14.19
CA VAL A 571 -10.23 -1.08 15.22
C VAL A 571 -10.10 -1.92 16.49
N PRO A 572 -8.95 -1.86 17.20
CA PRO A 572 -8.81 -2.50 18.49
C PRO A 572 -9.76 -1.86 19.51
N LEU A 573 -10.57 -2.71 20.14
CA LEU A 573 -11.53 -2.31 21.18
C LEU A 573 -10.84 -2.31 22.54
N ILE A 574 -11.36 -1.53 23.50
CA ILE A 574 -10.86 -1.51 24.88
C ILE A 574 -10.95 -2.89 25.53
N THR A 575 -12.03 -3.61 25.25
CA THR A 575 -12.22 -4.99 25.68
C THR A 575 -12.27 -5.87 24.44
N SER A 576 -11.31 -6.79 24.29
CA SER A 576 -11.30 -7.76 23.18
C SER A 576 -11.95 -9.07 23.63
N LYS A 577 -12.75 -9.69 22.76
CA LYS A 577 -13.30 -11.04 22.98
C LYS A 577 -13.09 -11.89 21.73
N ALA A 578 -12.53 -13.08 21.90
CA ALA A 578 -12.36 -14.04 20.82
C ALA A 578 -13.74 -14.52 20.33
N ALA A 579 -13.87 -14.68 19.02
CA ALA A 579 -15.14 -15.08 18.41
C ALA A 579 -15.51 -16.52 18.80
N ILE A 580 -16.77 -16.76 19.15
CA ILE A 580 -17.31 -18.11 19.43
C ILE A 580 -17.10 -19.03 18.24
N VAL A 581 -17.42 -18.55 17.04
CA VAL A 581 -17.20 -19.26 15.77
C VAL A 581 -15.91 -18.74 15.15
N GLY A 582 -14.91 -19.60 14.98
CA GLY A 582 -13.64 -19.24 14.34
C GLY A 582 -13.26 -20.23 13.26
N THR A 583 -12.03 -20.13 12.78
CA THR A 583 -11.47 -20.95 11.70
C THR A 583 -10.27 -21.78 12.16
N GLY A 584 -9.67 -21.44 13.29
CA GLY A 584 -8.46 -22.06 13.84
C GLY A 584 -7.17 -21.34 13.43
N ILE A 585 -7.23 -20.36 12.52
CA ILE A 585 -6.05 -19.56 12.11
C ILE A 585 -5.74 -18.43 13.11
N GLU A 586 -6.72 -18.02 13.91
CA GLU A 586 -6.67 -16.87 14.81
C GLU A 586 -5.44 -16.85 15.74
N PRO A 587 -5.03 -17.97 16.37
CA PRO A 587 -3.84 -17.99 17.21
C PRO A 587 -2.54 -17.84 16.42
N HIS A 588 -2.51 -18.35 15.19
CA HIS A 588 -1.34 -18.27 14.32
C HIS A 588 -1.09 -16.84 13.83
N VAL A 589 -2.16 -16.06 13.64
CA VAL A 589 -2.06 -14.62 13.33
C VAL A 589 -1.37 -13.88 14.47
N ILE A 590 -1.85 -14.07 15.70
CA ILE A 590 -1.28 -13.40 16.89
C ILE A 590 0.17 -13.81 17.12
N ALA A 591 0.46 -15.11 17.04
CA ALA A 591 1.82 -15.62 17.17
C ALA A 591 2.79 -15.04 16.11
N ALA A 592 2.34 -14.88 14.86
CA ALA A 592 3.18 -14.37 13.78
C ALA A 592 3.47 -12.86 13.88
N THR A 593 2.56 -12.07 14.45
CA THR A 593 2.77 -10.62 14.62
C THR A 593 3.72 -10.26 15.76
N GLY A 594 3.93 -11.16 16.72
CA GLY A 594 4.77 -10.91 17.89
C GLY A 594 4.25 -9.78 18.79
N ARG A 595 2.94 -9.48 18.74
CA ARG A 595 2.29 -8.47 19.60
C ARG A 595 1.91 -9.01 20.97
N SER A 596 1.60 -10.30 21.05
CA SER A 596 1.44 -11.01 22.33
C SER A 596 2.78 -11.55 22.81
N VAL A 597 2.99 -11.56 24.13
CA VAL A 597 4.22 -12.06 24.75
C VAL A 597 4.01 -13.51 25.16
N VAL A 598 4.95 -14.37 24.82
CA VAL A 598 4.96 -15.80 25.20
C VAL A 598 6.13 -16.12 26.13
N ALA A 599 5.99 -17.15 26.95
CA ALA A 599 7.06 -17.62 27.83
C ALA A 599 8.20 -18.27 27.04
N ASP A 600 9.43 -17.82 27.23
CA ASP A 600 10.61 -18.41 26.57
C ASP A 600 11.00 -19.76 27.16
N ASN A 601 10.74 -19.93 28.46
CA ASN A 601 11.10 -21.10 29.25
C ASN A 601 9.93 -21.57 30.13
N ASN A 602 9.96 -22.84 30.54
CA ASN A 602 9.08 -23.33 31.61
C ASN A 602 9.47 -22.66 32.92
N GLY A 603 8.49 -22.24 33.70
CA GLY A 603 8.76 -21.51 34.94
C GLY A 603 7.52 -21.21 35.77
N THR A 604 7.72 -20.40 36.81
CA THR A 604 6.64 -19.87 37.67
C THR A 604 6.66 -18.36 37.65
N ILE A 605 5.49 -17.73 37.54
CA ILE A 605 5.36 -16.26 37.58
C ILE A 605 5.73 -15.76 38.98
N GLU A 606 6.82 -15.02 39.08
CA GLU A 606 7.29 -14.43 40.35
C GLU A 606 6.68 -13.04 40.57
N TYR A 607 6.54 -12.28 39.49
CA TYR A 607 6.00 -10.92 39.48
C TYR A 607 5.16 -10.65 38.22
N VAL A 608 4.06 -9.90 38.39
CA VAL A 608 3.20 -9.44 37.30
C VAL A 608 2.56 -8.10 37.68
N ASP A 609 2.71 -7.11 36.81
CA ASP A 609 1.95 -5.85 36.85
C ASP A 609 1.61 -5.38 35.43
N GLY A 610 1.14 -4.14 35.30
CA GLY A 610 0.79 -3.57 34.00
C GLY A 610 1.98 -3.22 33.10
N GLU A 611 3.22 -3.25 33.59
CA GLU A 611 4.42 -2.79 32.87
C GLU A 611 5.40 -3.93 32.57
N ARG A 612 5.46 -4.96 33.44
CA ARG A 612 6.38 -6.08 33.28
C ARG A 612 5.87 -7.39 33.91
N ILE A 613 6.41 -8.49 33.40
CA ILE A 613 6.22 -9.84 33.95
C ILE A 613 7.60 -10.45 34.20
N GLU A 614 7.77 -11.08 35.36
CA GLU A 614 9.00 -11.80 35.70
C GLU A 614 8.70 -13.29 35.90
N VAL A 615 9.38 -14.14 35.12
CA VAL A 615 9.21 -15.59 35.15
C VAL A 615 10.47 -16.23 35.70
N ARG A 616 10.34 -16.94 36.82
CA ARG A 616 11.42 -17.76 37.35
C ARG A 616 11.47 -19.07 36.58
N ALA A 617 12.43 -19.21 35.68
CA ALA A 617 12.63 -20.43 34.92
C ALA A 617 13.11 -21.58 35.82
N GLU A 618 12.88 -22.83 35.39
CA GLU A 618 13.32 -24.03 36.13
C GLU A 618 14.84 -24.09 36.35
N ASN A 619 15.62 -23.48 35.45
CA ASN A 619 17.07 -23.32 35.55
C ASN A 619 17.52 -22.22 36.54
N ARG A 620 16.58 -21.61 37.28
CA ARG A 620 16.75 -20.49 38.22
C ARG A 620 17.04 -19.12 37.58
N ASN A 621 17.14 -19.02 36.26
CA ASN A 621 17.23 -17.71 35.59
C ASN A 621 15.90 -16.95 35.73
N LEU A 622 15.99 -15.62 35.73
CA LEU A 622 14.84 -14.74 35.76
C LEU A 622 14.64 -14.15 34.37
N ASP A 623 13.56 -14.54 33.71
CA ASP A 623 13.17 -13.98 32.42
C ASP A 623 12.25 -12.77 32.68
N VAL A 624 12.65 -11.59 32.21
CA VAL A 624 11.92 -10.33 32.42
C VAL A 624 11.33 -9.85 31.10
N TYR A 625 10.01 -9.65 31.09
CA TYR A 625 9.25 -9.22 29.92
C TYR A 625 8.67 -7.84 30.15
N TYR A 626 9.08 -6.84 29.36
CA TYR A 626 8.51 -5.49 29.39
C TYR A 626 7.31 -5.38 28.45
N LEU A 627 6.26 -4.69 28.88
CA LEU A 627 4.97 -4.61 28.19
C LEU A 627 4.82 -3.28 27.46
N THR A 628 4.22 -3.31 26.27
CA THR A 628 3.85 -2.10 25.53
C THR A 628 2.55 -1.52 26.06
N LYS A 629 2.55 -0.27 26.54
CA LYS A 629 1.36 0.40 27.10
C LYS A 629 1.00 1.64 26.32
N PHE A 630 -0.28 1.75 25.95
CA PHE A 630 -0.88 2.89 25.24
C PHE A 630 -0.01 3.47 24.12
N ARG A 631 0.51 2.59 23.25
CA ARG A 631 1.38 3.01 22.15
C ARG A 631 0.54 3.47 20.96
N ARG A 632 0.88 4.63 20.41
CA ARG A 632 0.32 5.13 19.15
C ARG A 632 0.81 4.27 17.97
N THR A 633 -0.09 3.92 17.06
CA THR A 633 0.25 3.33 15.76
C THR A 633 0.31 4.37 14.65
N ASN A 634 0.80 3.97 13.46
CA ASN A 634 0.79 4.82 12.26
C ASN A 634 -0.62 5.37 11.93
N ASP A 635 -1.67 4.56 12.11
CA ASP A 635 -3.08 4.91 11.86
C ASP A 635 -3.75 5.65 13.04
N ASN A 636 -2.97 6.11 14.03
CA ASN A 636 -3.45 6.74 15.27
C ASN A 636 -4.35 5.84 16.14
N SER A 637 -4.30 4.52 15.94
CA SER A 637 -4.94 3.56 16.86
C SER A 637 -4.07 3.35 18.11
N CYS A 638 -4.59 2.62 19.09
CA CYS A 638 -3.91 2.33 20.34
C CYS A 638 -3.53 0.85 20.42
N TYR A 639 -2.23 0.57 20.52
CA TYR A 639 -1.72 -0.76 20.83
C TYR A 639 -1.36 -0.83 22.31
N ASN A 640 -1.99 -1.77 23.01
CA ASN A 640 -1.85 -1.93 24.45
C ASN A 640 -1.80 -3.41 24.81
N ASN A 641 -0.82 -3.76 25.63
CA ASN A 641 -0.64 -5.10 26.18
C ASN A 641 -1.38 -5.26 27.52
N THR A 642 -1.96 -6.44 27.72
CA THR A 642 -2.68 -6.80 28.93
C THR A 642 -2.18 -8.15 29.45
N PRO A 643 -1.59 -8.21 30.66
CA PRO A 643 -1.23 -9.48 31.30
C PRO A 643 -2.44 -10.38 31.51
N ILE A 644 -2.31 -11.67 31.22
CA ILE A 644 -3.37 -12.67 31.47
C ILE A 644 -3.02 -13.64 32.61
N VAL A 645 -1.74 -13.80 32.91
CA VAL A 645 -1.25 -14.69 33.97
C VAL A 645 -1.30 -14.05 35.35
N ARG A 646 -1.31 -14.90 36.39
CA ARG A 646 -1.30 -14.46 37.79
C ARG A 646 0.00 -14.85 38.49
N LYS A 647 0.38 -14.09 39.52
CA LYS A 647 1.52 -14.44 40.39
C LYS A 647 1.35 -15.84 40.97
N GLY A 648 2.40 -16.65 40.90
CA GLY A 648 2.43 -18.04 41.38
C GLY A 648 1.92 -19.07 40.37
N GLU A 649 1.42 -18.65 39.21
CA GLU A 649 1.02 -19.55 38.14
C GLU A 649 2.24 -20.23 37.49
N LYS A 650 2.12 -21.52 37.17
CA LYS A 650 3.13 -22.25 36.41
C LYS A 650 2.87 -22.09 34.93
N VAL A 651 3.90 -21.74 34.18
CA VAL A 651 3.82 -21.51 32.74
C VAL A 651 4.74 -22.44 31.98
N THR A 652 4.30 -22.81 30.78
CA THR A 652 5.08 -23.64 29.86
C THR A 652 5.70 -22.79 28.75
N LYS A 653 6.82 -23.26 28.20
CA LYS A 653 7.47 -22.61 27.06
C LYS A 653 6.50 -22.50 25.89
N GLY A 654 6.33 -21.28 25.39
CA GLY A 654 5.42 -20.92 24.31
C GLY A 654 3.99 -20.58 24.76
N GLN A 655 3.68 -20.68 26.06
CA GLN A 655 2.40 -20.23 26.60
C GLN A 655 2.31 -18.71 26.53
N VAL A 656 1.14 -18.19 26.12
CA VAL A 656 0.87 -16.75 26.09
C VAL A 656 0.80 -16.22 27.52
N LEU A 657 1.59 -15.19 27.80
CA LEU A 657 1.63 -14.49 29.09
C LEU A 657 0.83 -13.19 29.06
N VAL A 658 0.75 -12.58 27.88
CA VAL A 658 0.23 -11.24 27.65
C VAL A 658 -0.51 -11.22 26.33
N ASP A 659 -1.75 -10.72 26.35
CA ASP A 659 -2.49 -10.40 25.15
C ASP A 659 -2.10 -9.02 24.60
N GLY A 660 -1.89 -8.97 23.29
CA GLY A 660 -1.72 -7.73 22.54
C GLY A 660 -3.05 -7.09 22.13
N PRO A 661 -3.01 -6.05 21.26
CA PRO A 661 -4.21 -5.42 20.72
C PRO A 661 -5.06 -6.42 19.91
N SER A 662 -6.37 -6.30 20.00
CA SER A 662 -7.31 -7.18 19.29
C SER A 662 -7.02 -8.67 19.50
N SER A 663 -6.70 -9.07 20.74
CA SER A 663 -6.46 -10.47 21.08
C SER A 663 -7.05 -10.86 22.43
N GLN A 664 -7.39 -12.14 22.58
CA GLN A 664 -7.81 -12.74 23.85
C GLN A 664 -7.26 -14.16 23.96
N ASN A 665 -6.55 -14.45 25.05
CA ASN A 665 -5.89 -15.73 25.32
C ASN A 665 -5.04 -16.23 24.15
N GLY A 666 -4.34 -15.31 23.46
CA GLY A 666 -3.53 -15.63 22.29
C GLY A 666 -4.31 -15.81 20.99
N GLU A 667 -5.63 -15.63 20.96
CA GLU A 667 -6.44 -15.67 19.74
C GLU A 667 -6.75 -14.27 19.21
N LEU A 668 -6.86 -14.13 17.89
CA LEU A 668 -7.32 -12.90 17.23
C LEU A 668 -8.77 -12.58 17.60
N ALA A 669 -9.01 -11.34 18.04
CA ALA A 669 -10.29 -10.83 18.53
C ALA A 669 -10.57 -9.43 17.92
N LEU A 670 -11.01 -9.41 16.66
CA LEU A 670 -11.28 -8.17 15.90
C LEU A 670 -12.59 -7.48 16.26
N GLY A 671 -13.51 -8.17 16.93
CA GLY A 671 -14.87 -7.71 17.17
C GLY A 671 -15.47 -8.31 18.43
N LYS A 672 -16.81 -8.32 18.48
CA LYS A 672 -17.62 -8.84 19.59
C LYS A 672 -18.74 -9.70 19.06
N ASP A 673 -18.99 -10.82 19.72
CA ASP A 673 -20.21 -11.60 19.48
C ASP A 673 -21.39 -10.88 20.14
N LEU A 674 -22.30 -10.34 19.31
CA LEU A 674 -23.48 -9.57 19.73
C LEU A 674 -24.76 -10.31 19.35
N LEU A 675 -25.83 -10.09 20.12
CA LEU A 675 -27.14 -10.68 19.83
C LEU A 675 -27.82 -9.92 18.69
N VAL A 676 -27.97 -10.57 17.54
CA VAL A 676 -28.50 -9.97 16.31
C VAL A 676 -29.90 -10.50 16.02
N ALA A 677 -30.81 -9.62 15.60
CA ALA A 677 -32.09 -10.00 14.99
C ALA A 677 -32.18 -9.53 13.54
N TYR A 678 -32.66 -10.41 12.66
CA TYR A 678 -32.88 -10.10 11.24
C TYR A 678 -34.34 -9.76 10.97
N MET A 679 -34.67 -8.47 11.03
CA MET A 679 -36.02 -7.96 10.77
C MET A 679 -35.99 -6.48 10.38
N PRO A 680 -36.92 -6.00 9.53
CA PRO A 680 -37.12 -4.56 9.36
C PRO A 680 -37.59 -3.91 10.66
N TRP A 681 -37.06 -2.74 11.01
CA TRP A 681 -37.44 -2.04 12.24
C TRP A 681 -37.47 -0.52 12.04
N GLY A 682 -38.68 0.05 12.00
CA GLY A 682 -38.93 1.50 11.98
C GLY A 682 -38.25 2.30 10.85
N GLY A 683 -37.76 1.63 9.79
CA GLY A 683 -36.95 2.25 8.73
C GLY A 683 -35.49 2.55 9.13
N TYR A 684 -35.10 2.34 10.38
CA TYR A 684 -33.74 2.62 10.86
C TYR A 684 -32.68 1.63 10.36
N ASN A 685 -33.13 0.53 9.77
CA ASN A 685 -32.29 -0.42 9.05
C ASN A 685 -32.66 -0.53 7.56
N TYR A 686 -33.10 0.58 6.96
CA TYR A 686 -33.28 0.67 5.52
C TYR A 686 -31.92 0.54 4.80
N GLU A 687 -31.91 -0.24 3.71
CA GLU A 687 -30.71 -0.67 2.99
C GLU A 687 -29.64 -1.26 3.93
N ASP A 688 -28.54 -0.55 4.12
CA ASP A 688 -27.37 -0.94 4.91
C ASP A 688 -27.31 -0.22 6.25
N SER A 689 -28.36 0.51 6.62
CA SER A 689 -28.41 1.16 7.92
C SER A 689 -28.57 0.12 9.03
N ILE A 690 -28.02 0.41 10.20
CA ILE A 690 -28.09 -0.50 11.35
C ILE A 690 -28.63 0.25 12.56
N ALA A 691 -29.56 -0.37 13.27
CA ALA A 691 -29.99 0.05 14.59
C ALA A 691 -29.27 -0.80 15.65
N ILE A 692 -28.75 -0.14 16.69
CA ILE A 692 -28.03 -0.80 17.79
C ILE A 692 -28.60 -0.41 19.15
N SER A 693 -28.38 -1.25 20.14
CA SER A 693 -28.74 -1.01 21.53
C SER A 693 -27.87 0.05 22.18
N GLU A 694 -28.48 0.91 23.00
CA GLU A 694 -27.80 1.83 23.91
C GLU A 694 -26.88 1.10 24.90
N ARG A 695 -27.19 -0.16 25.24
CA ARG A 695 -26.34 -1.02 26.06
C ARG A 695 -24.90 -1.08 25.56
N LEU A 696 -24.70 -1.15 24.24
CA LEU A 696 -23.37 -1.22 23.63
C LEU A 696 -22.52 0.04 23.88
N VAL A 697 -23.18 1.18 24.12
CA VAL A 697 -22.55 2.46 24.44
C VAL A 697 -22.29 2.59 25.95
N LYS A 698 -23.26 2.16 26.77
CA LYS A 698 -23.17 2.14 28.24
C LYS A 698 -22.04 1.22 28.72
N ASP A 699 -21.99 0.01 28.18
CA ASP A 699 -21.05 -1.04 28.57
C ASP A 699 -19.68 -0.94 27.89
N ASP A 700 -19.47 0.08 27.03
CA ASP A 700 -18.24 0.28 26.26
C ASP A 700 -17.84 -0.94 25.38
N GLU A 701 -18.82 -1.73 24.90
CA GLU A 701 -18.56 -2.97 24.16
C GLU A 701 -17.87 -2.72 22.80
N LEU A 702 -18.18 -1.59 22.15
CA LEU A 702 -17.57 -1.16 20.87
C LEU A 702 -16.81 0.18 21.00
N THR A 703 -16.20 0.42 22.16
CA THR A 703 -15.38 1.62 22.40
C THR A 703 -13.91 1.35 22.04
N SER A 704 -13.28 2.29 21.34
CA SER A 704 -11.87 2.24 20.92
C SER A 704 -11.07 3.42 21.48
N ILE A 705 -9.75 3.26 21.57
CA ILE A 705 -8.83 4.34 21.96
C ILE A 705 -8.03 4.77 20.73
N HIS A 706 -7.98 6.08 20.49
CA HIS A 706 -7.20 6.68 19.43
C HIS A 706 -6.17 7.63 20.03
N ILE A 707 -4.94 7.59 19.55
CA ILE A 707 -3.84 8.42 20.06
C ILE A 707 -3.33 9.26 18.91
N LYS A 708 -3.54 10.58 19.01
CA LYS A 708 -3.03 11.56 18.04
C LYS A 708 -1.77 12.22 18.60
N GLU A 709 -0.82 12.49 17.72
CA GLU A 709 0.42 13.18 18.05
C GLU A 709 0.43 14.54 17.37
N TYR A 710 0.69 15.58 18.16
CA TYR A 710 0.84 16.95 17.71
C TYR A 710 2.27 17.40 18.00
N VAL A 711 2.93 18.01 17.03
CA VAL A 711 4.34 18.39 17.12
C VAL A 711 4.48 19.90 17.01
N ALA A 712 5.13 20.50 18.00
CA ALA A 712 5.58 21.89 17.98
C ALA A 712 7.09 21.92 17.77
N SER A 713 7.54 22.53 16.67
CA SER A 713 8.96 22.77 16.42
C SER A 713 9.30 24.22 16.77
N VAL A 714 10.36 24.38 17.56
CA VAL A 714 10.94 25.68 17.95
C VAL A 714 12.08 25.98 16.99
N MET A 715 11.90 27.03 16.20
CA MET A 715 12.80 27.35 15.09
C MET A 715 13.77 28.49 15.45
N ASP A 716 14.98 28.41 14.91
CA ASP A 716 15.87 29.56 14.77
C ASP A 716 15.45 30.34 13.52
N THR A 717 14.89 31.54 13.73
CA THR A 717 14.40 32.38 12.63
C THR A 717 15.37 33.54 12.38
N LYS A 718 15.29 34.14 11.19
CA LYS A 718 16.13 35.30 10.84
C LYS A 718 15.94 36.51 11.78
N LEU A 719 14.78 36.63 12.43
CA LEU A 719 14.45 37.74 13.32
C LEU A 719 14.79 37.44 14.79
N GLY A 720 15.25 36.22 15.09
CA GLY A 720 15.53 35.72 16.43
C GLY A 720 14.95 34.32 16.64
N ASN A 721 15.30 33.71 17.75
CA ASN A 721 14.80 32.39 18.10
C ASN A 721 13.32 32.45 18.48
N GLU A 722 12.55 31.44 18.10
CA GLU A 722 11.26 31.20 18.74
C GLU A 722 11.49 30.71 20.17
N GLU A 723 10.57 31.05 21.07
CA GLU A 723 10.65 30.67 22.47
C GLU A 723 9.36 29.97 22.92
N VAL A 724 9.51 29.00 23.82
CA VAL A 724 8.39 28.31 24.47
C VAL A 724 8.16 28.97 25.81
N THR A 725 6.97 29.51 26.02
CA THR A 725 6.63 30.27 27.23
C THR A 725 5.13 30.27 27.50
N ARG A 726 4.77 30.45 28.77
CA ARG A 726 3.39 30.67 29.21
C ARG A 726 2.93 32.11 29.00
N ASP A 727 3.84 33.09 28.86
CA ASP A 727 3.49 34.50 28.61
C ASP A 727 3.15 34.74 27.13
N ILE A 728 1.91 34.40 26.76
CA ILE A 728 1.41 34.51 25.39
C ILE A 728 0.59 35.80 25.25
N PRO A 729 0.85 36.66 24.25
CA PRO A 729 0.13 37.91 24.10
C PRO A 729 -1.35 37.69 23.80
N ASN A 730 -2.21 38.50 24.42
CA ASN A 730 -3.67 38.55 24.18
C ASN A 730 -4.42 37.23 24.45
N VAL A 731 -3.91 36.40 25.37
CA VAL A 731 -4.56 35.16 25.81
C VAL A 731 -5.01 35.30 27.27
N SER A 732 -6.23 34.82 27.59
CA SER A 732 -6.78 34.87 28.96
C SER A 732 -6.12 33.84 29.89
N GLU A 733 -6.12 34.11 31.21
CA GLU A 733 -5.58 33.17 32.21
C GLU A 733 -6.29 31.81 32.18
N ASP A 734 -7.60 31.78 31.93
CA ASP A 734 -8.39 30.54 31.82
C ASP A 734 -7.86 29.63 30.71
N THR A 735 -7.43 30.20 29.58
CA THR A 735 -6.88 29.44 28.44
C THR A 735 -5.48 28.90 28.77
N LEU A 736 -4.76 29.56 29.68
CA LEU A 736 -3.43 29.16 30.14
C LEU A 736 -3.46 28.19 31.33
N ALA A 737 -4.64 27.87 31.87
CA ALA A 737 -4.79 27.09 33.10
C ALA A 737 -4.21 25.67 33.00
N ASN A 738 -4.25 25.08 31.80
CA ASN A 738 -3.74 23.72 31.55
C ASN A 738 -2.22 23.68 31.30
N LEU A 739 -1.56 24.84 31.14
CA LEU A 739 -0.13 24.96 30.88
C LEU A 739 0.68 25.01 32.18
N ASP A 740 1.84 24.37 32.17
CA ASP A 740 2.85 24.48 33.22
C ASP A 740 3.63 25.81 33.13
N GLU A 741 4.58 26.01 34.04
CA GLU A 741 5.42 27.22 34.08
C GLU A 741 6.26 27.42 32.80
N SER A 742 6.57 26.35 32.08
CA SER A 742 7.32 26.41 30.82
C SER A 742 6.44 26.77 29.62
N GLY A 743 5.12 26.73 29.77
CA GLY A 743 4.15 26.94 28.70
C GLY A 743 3.76 25.66 27.96
N ILE A 744 4.02 24.47 28.52
CA ILE A 744 3.63 23.18 27.94
C ILE A 744 2.45 22.63 28.72
N VAL A 745 1.49 22.00 28.03
CA VAL A 745 0.33 21.37 28.69
C VAL A 745 0.76 20.31 29.71
N THR A 746 0.02 20.15 30.79
CA THR A 746 0.31 19.16 31.84
C THR A 746 -0.17 17.76 31.49
N LEU A 747 0.55 16.73 31.95
CA LEU A 747 0.14 15.32 31.79
C LEU A 747 -1.18 15.05 32.52
N GLY A 748 -2.10 14.35 31.86
CA GLY A 748 -3.43 14.04 32.41
C GLY A 748 -4.46 15.15 32.26
N ALA A 749 -4.09 16.33 31.74
CA ALA A 749 -5.06 17.40 31.46
C ALA A 749 -6.06 16.94 30.39
N GLU A 750 -7.34 17.29 30.58
CA GLU A 750 -8.37 17.14 29.54
C GLU A 750 -8.40 18.39 28.68
N VAL A 751 -8.20 18.22 27.38
CA VAL A 751 -8.12 19.30 26.40
C VAL A 751 -9.22 19.18 25.36
N LYS A 752 -9.70 20.34 24.90
CA LYS A 752 -10.72 20.49 23.87
C LYS A 752 -10.18 21.34 22.72
N ALA A 753 -10.90 21.30 21.60
CA ALA A 753 -10.57 22.09 20.42
C ALA A 753 -10.33 23.58 20.77
N GLY A 754 -9.19 24.12 20.36
CA GLY A 754 -8.78 25.51 20.61
C GLY A 754 -7.83 25.70 21.80
N ASP A 755 -7.75 24.72 22.71
CA ASP A 755 -6.83 24.75 23.85
C ASP A 755 -5.37 24.76 23.38
N ILE A 756 -4.52 25.46 24.13
CA ILE A 756 -3.09 25.56 23.84
C ILE A 756 -2.39 24.31 24.39
N LEU A 757 -1.69 23.58 23.53
CA LEU A 757 -0.87 22.43 23.92
C LEU A 757 0.57 22.84 24.23
N VAL A 758 1.11 23.77 23.44
CA VAL A 758 2.45 24.34 23.61
C VAL A 758 2.40 25.82 23.30
N GLY A 759 2.61 26.65 24.33
CA GLY A 759 2.77 28.08 24.23
C GLY A 759 4.06 28.43 23.52
N LYS A 760 3.97 29.01 22.33
CA LYS A 760 5.11 29.36 21.49
C LYS A 760 4.96 30.78 20.97
N ILE A 761 6.03 31.55 21.09
CA ILE A 761 6.10 32.92 20.57
C ILE A 761 7.24 33.06 19.57
N ALA A 762 7.02 33.87 18.54
CA ALA A 762 8.03 34.20 17.54
C ALA A 762 8.28 35.72 17.51
N PRO A 763 9.55 36.17 17.39
CA PRO A 763 9.84 37.58 17.19
C PRO A 763 9.22 38.06 15.88
N LYS A 764 8.51 39.18 15.95
CA LYS A 764 7.81 39.82 14.85
C LYS A 764 8.62 41.04 14.40
N GLY A 765 8.93 41.12 13.11
CA GLY A 765 9.53 42.31 12.53
C GLY A 765 8.57 43.50 12.58
N GLU A 766 9.10 44.72 12.46
CA GLU A 766 8.30 45.93 12.44
C GLU A 766 7.39 45.92 11.19
N GLN A 767 6.09 45.69 11.39
CA GLN A 767 5.09 45.75 10.33
C GLN A 767 4.59 47.19 10.19
N GLU A 768 4.41 47.65 8.95
CA GLU A 768 3.57 48.82 8.67
C GLU A 768 2.13 48.47 9.02
N LEU A 769 1.66 48.97 10.17
CA LEU A 769 0.27 48.87 10.61
C LEU A 769 -0.63 49.62 9.62
N THR A 770 -1.83 49.09 9.36
CA THR A 770 -2.83 49.82 8.56
C THR A 770 -3.25 51.10 9.30
N ALA A 771 -3.88 52.06 8.59
CA ALA A 771 -4.32 53.31 9.20
C ALA A 771 -5.28 53.06 10.38
N GLU A 772 -6.14 52.05 10.26
CA GLU A 772 -7.09 51.60 11.27
C GLU A 772 -6.38 51.00 12.48
N GLU A 773 -5.40 50.11 12.28
CA GLU A 773 -4.61 49.53 13.37
C GLU A 773 -3.78 50.61 14.11
N ARG A 774 -3.24 51.58 13.37
CA ARG A 774 -2.53 52.74 13.97
C ARG A 774 -3.47 53.59 14.82
N LEU A 775 -4.68 53.84 14.35
CA LEU A 775 -5.69 54.59 15.09
C LEU A 775 -6.14 53.84 16.35
N LEU A 776 -6.47 52.55 16.23
CA LEU A 776 -6.84 51.69 17.36
C LEU A 776 -5.73 51.69 18.43
N ARG A 777 -4.48 51.57 18.00
CA ARG A 777 -3.32 51.61 18.90
C ARG A 777 -3.18 52.96 19.60
N ALA A 778 -3.43 54.07 18.89
CA ALA A 778 -3.41 55.41 19.48
C ALA A 778 -4.54 55.60 20.51
N ILE A 779 -5.71 55.00 20.29
CA ILE A 779 -6.86 55.06 21.19
C ILE A 779 -6.63 54.22 22.46
N PHE A 780 -6.19 52.97 22.31
CA PHE A 780 -6.04 52.03 23.44
C PHE A 780 -4.70 52.12 24.16
N GLY A 781 -3.73 52.87 23.61
CA GLY A 781 -2.40 53.05 24.21
C GLY A 781 -1.58 51.76 24.30
N GLU A 782 -1.96 50.72 23.55
CA GLU A 782 -1.27 49.43 23.56
C GLU A 782 0.13 49.57 22.94
N LYS A 783 1.16 49.19 23.70
CA LYS A 783 2.51 49.05 23.16
C LYS A 783 2.50 47.86 22.19
N ALA A 784 3.05 48.04 20.98
CA ALA A 784 3.27 46.91 20.10
C ALA A 784 4.21 45.94 20.81
N ARG A 785 3.72 44.73 21.07
CA ARG A 785 4.58 43.63 21.48
C ARG A 785 5.31 43.17 20.23
N GLU A 786 6.64 43.08 20.30
CA GLU A 786 7.52 42.63 19.22
C GLU A 786 7.46 41.10 19.01
N ILE A 787 6.42 40.44 19.52
CA ILE A 787 6.25 39.00 19.54
C ILE A 787 4.86 38.63 19.06
N ARG A 788 4.76 37.51 18.33
CA ARG A 788 3.53 36.94 17.80
C ARG A 788 3.28 35.56 18.40
N ASP A 789 2.02 35.26 18.71
CA ASP A 789 1.57 33.90 19.07
C ASP A 789 1.72 32.95 17.88
N THR A 790 2.58 31.94 18.02
CA THR A 790 2.76 30.80 17.11
C THR A 790 2.51 29.46 17.81
N SER A 791 1.74 29.48 18.90
CA SER A 791 1.45 28.34 19.77
C SER A 791 0.76 27.20 19.03
N LEU A 792 1.08 25.98 19.46
CA LEU A 792 0.37 24.78 19.01
C LEU A 792 -0.95 24.68 19.76
N ARG A 793 -2.06 24.70 19.01
CA ARG A 793 -3.42 24.53 19.54
C ARG A 793 -4.02 23.20 19.09
N LEU A 794 -4.90 22.63 19.91
CA LEU A 794 -5.64 21.43 19.53
C LEU A 794 -6.61 21.76 18.38
N PRO A 795 -6.58 21.04 17.25
CA PRO A 795 -7.44 21.33 16.11
C PRO A 795 -8.94 21.20 16.42
N HIS A 796 -9.77 21.86 15.62
CA HIS A 796 -11.22 21.73 15.73
C HIS A 796 -11.69 20.29 15.51
N GLY A 797 -12.63 19.86 16.36
CA GLY A 797 -13.17 18.49 16.36
C GLY A 797 -12.35 17.48 17.18
N ASP A 798 -11.13 17.82 17.58
CA ASP A 798 -10.33 16.99 18.47
C ASP A 798 -10.55 17.34 19.94
N TYR A 799 -10.48 16.31 20.79
CA TYR A 799 -10.58 16.38 22.24
C TYR A 799 -9.84 15.18 22.84
N GLY A 800 -9.54 15.21 24.13
CA GLY A 800 -9.02 14.04 24.83
C GLY A 800 -8.14 14.39 26.02
N THR A 801 -7.42 13.39 26.51
CA THR A 801 -6.53 13.52 27.67
C THR A 801 -5.08 13.48 27.22
N ILE A 802 -4.24 14.36 27.78
CA ILE A 802 -2.81 14.35 27.52
C ILE A 802 -2.19 13.07 28.10
N LEU A 803 -1.65 12.23 27.21
CA LEU A 803 -1.07 10.93 27.56
C LEU A 803 0.44 11.03 27.84
N SER A 804 1.18 11.68 26.95
CA SER A 804 2.64 11.80 27.05
C SER A 804 3.14 13.05 26.35
N ILE A 805 4.24 13.60 26.86
CA ILE A 805 4.94 14.74 26.28
C ILE A 805 6.40 14.35 26.13
N THR A 806 6.94 14.48 24.92
CA THR A 806 8.35 14.21 24.64
C THR A 806 8.98 15.49 24.12
N VAL A 807 10.02 15.97 24.81
CA VAL A 807 10.82 17.12 24.40
C VAL A 807 12.15 16.62 23.89
N LEU A 808 12.44 16.87 22.62
CA LEU A 808 13.74 16.63 22.01
C LEU A 808 14.47 17.97 21.90
N ASP A 809 15.70 18.03 22.37
CA ASP A 809 16.46 19.27 22.52
C ASP A 809 17.86 19.13 21.92
N LYS A 810 18.17 20.00 20.96
CA LYS A 810 19.47 20.00 20.27
C LYS A 810 20.64 20.20 21.24
N ASP A 811 20.44 21.01 22.28
CA ASP A 811 21.49 21.29 23.27
C ASP A 811 21.79 20.07 24.16
N HIS A 812 20.84 19.13 24.27
CA HIS A 812 20.99 17.87 24.99
C HIS A 812 21.52 16.73 24.10
N GLY A 813 21.90 17.03 22.85
CA GLY A 813 22.50 16.07 21.92
C GLY A 813 21.50 15.26 21.09
N ASP A 814 20.21 15.65 21.05
CA ASP A 814 19.24 15.05 20.15
C ASP A 814 19.42 15.55 18.70
N GLU A 815 19.29 14.64 17.74
CA GLU A 815 19.41 14.97 16.32
C GLU A 815 18.10 15.58 15.81
N LEU A 816 18.12 16.89 15.54
CA LEU A 816 16.99 17.65 15.00
C LEU A 816 17.28 18.18 13.60
N GLY A 817 16.21 18.52 12.87
CA GLY A 817 16.31 19.11 11.54
C GLY A 817 17.09 20.45 11.53
N PRO A 818 17.62 20.86 10.36
CA PRO A 818 18.33 22.13 10.25
C PRO A 818 17.42 23.30 10.65
N GLY A 819 17.92 24.18 11.53
CA GLY A 819 17.18 25.32 12.05
C GLY A 819 16.16 25.01 13.15
N VAL A 820 16.02 23.74 13.58
CA VAL A 820 15.17 23.35 14.71
C VAL A 820 16.03 23.31 15.98
N LEU A 821 15.62 24.05 17.01
CA LEU A 821 16.28 24.07 18.32
C LEU A 821 15.68 23.01 19.25
N LYS A 822 14.34 22.95 19.31
CA LYS A 822 13.59 21.97 20.12
C LYS A 822 12.40 21.42 19.35
N SER A 823 12.04 20.18 19.62
CA SER A 823 10.82 19.56 19.10
C SER A 823 10.02 18.98 20.26
N ILE A 824 8.80 19.49 20.46
CA ILE A 824 7.90 19.09 21.52
C ILE A 824 6.77 18.28 20.90
N LYS A 825 6.69 17.00 21.24
CA LYS A 825 5.65 16.08 20.79
C LYS A 825 4.64 15.87 21.91
N VAL A 826 3.38 16.24 21.68
CA VAL A 826 2.27 16.06 22.63
C VAL A 826 1.34 14.98 22.09
N ARG A 827 1.15 13.90 22.85
CA ARG A 827 0.22 12.82 22.49
C ARG A 827 -1.08 12.94 23.28
N VAL A 828 -2.19 12.96 22.57
CA VAL A 828 -3.54 13.08 23.13
C VAL A 828 -4.31 11.79 22.87
N ALA A 829 -4.81 11.18 23.94
CA ALA A 829 -5.63 9.97 23.87
C ALA A 829 -7.11 10.33 23.86
N GLN A 830 -7.86 9.76 22.91
CA GLN A 830 -9.29 9.96 22.72
C GLN A 830 -10.01 8.62 22.94
N LYS A 831 -10.92 8.57 23.91
CA LYS A 831 -11.82 7.42 24.11
C LYS A 831 -13.05 7.60 23.23
N ARG A 832 -13.12 6.86 22.13
CA ARG A 832 -14.18 6.98 21.12
C ARG A 832 -15.20 5.86 21.26
N LYS A 833 -16.36 6.21 21.81
CA LYS A 833 -17.53 5.33 21.87
C LYS A 833 -18.10 5.07 20.47
N ILE A 834 -19.00 4.09 20.35
CA ILE A 834 -19.77 3.90 19.12
C ILE A 834 -20.83 5.00 18.99
N SER A 835 -20.88 5.64 17.83
CA SER A 835 -21.75 6.79 17.57
C SER A 835 -22.61 6.59 16.32
N VAL A 836 -23.70 7.36 16.20
CA VAL A 836 -24.47 7.44 14.95
C VAL A 836 -23.57 7.99 13.84
N GLY A 837 -23.54 7.30 12.69
CA GLY A 837 -22.64 7.61 11.58
C GLY A 837 -21.37 6.75 11.53
N ASP A 838 -21.03 6.03 12.61
CA ASP A 838 -19.92 5.08 12.59
C ASP A 838 -20.26 3.86 11.73
N LYS A 839 -19.22 3.29 11.12
CA LYS A 839 -19.35 2.09 10.28
C LYS A 839 -18.99 0.83 11.06
N ILE A 840 -19.90 -0.15 11.05
CA ILE A 840 -19.69 -1.49 11.61
C ILE A 840 -19.88 -2.54 10.51
N SER A 841 -19.36 -3.75 10.73
CA SER A 841 -19.52 -4.87 9.81
C SER A 841 -19.39 -6.21 10.53
N GLY A 842 -20.14 -7.21 10.10
CA GLY A 842 -19.79 -8.62 10.39
C GLY A 842 -18.70 -9.14 9.46
N ARG A 843 -18.31 -10.41 9.65
CA ARG A 843 -17.28 -11.11 8.85
C ARG A 843 -17.73 -11.58 7.47
N HIS A 844 -19.03 -11.52 7.17
CA HIS A 844 -19.63 -11.99 5.92
C HIS A 844 -20.21 -10.85 5.06
N PHE A 845 -19.57 -9.68 5.04
CA PHE A 845 -20.02 -8.54 4.23
C PHE A 845 -21.41 -7.97 4.62
N SER A 846 -21.64 -7.84 5.92
CA SER A 846 -22.78 -7.11 6.50
C SER A 846 -22.38 -5.70 6.97
N LYS A 847 -21.72 -4.94 6.09
CA LYS A 847 -21.37 -3.55 6.39
C LYS A 847 -22.63 -2.71 6.56
N GLY A 848 -22.57 -1.79 7.51
CA GLY A 848 -23.60 -0.78 7.67
C GLY A 848 -23.17 0.41 8.49
N ILE A 849 -23.92 1.50 8.35
CA ILE A 849 -23.75 2.71 9.14
C ILE A 849 -24.74 2.66 10.29
N VAL A 850 -24.28 2.94 11.51
CA VAL A 850 -25.18 3.06 12.66
C VAL A 850 -26.09 4.26 12.43
N ALA A 851 -27.38 4.02 12.18
CA ALA A 851 -28.36 5.08 11.93
C ALA A 851 -29.07 5.51 13.22
N LYS A 852 -29.26 4.59 14.17
CA LYS A 852 -29.86 4.91 15.46
C LYS A 852 -29.31 4.03 16.57
N ILE A 853 -29.07 4.67 17.72
CA ILE A 853 -28.86 4.02 19.00
C ILE A 853 -30.20 4.06 19.73
N VAL A 854 -30.71 2.90 20.11
CA VAL A 854 -32.06 2.70 20.64
C VAL A 854 -31.98 2.40 22.14
N PRO A 855 -32.79 3.06 22.99
CA PRO A 855 -32.92 2.69 24.40
C PRO A 855 -33.28 1.21 24.56
N GLU A 856 -32.79 0.58 25.62
CA GLU A 856 -32.95 -0.87 25.83
C GLU A 856 -34.43 -1.28 25.97
N GLU A 857 -35.24 -0.42 26.57
CA GLU A 857 -36.67 -0.59 26.76
C GLU A 857 -37.48 -0.55 25.45
N ASP A 858 -36.98 0.14 24.43
CA ASP A 858 -37.65 0.30 23.13
C ASP A 858 -37.29 -0.82 22.14
N LEU A 859 -36.28 -1.63 22.47
CA LEU A 859 -35.79 -2.66 21.59
C LEU A 859 -36.70 -3.88 21.57
N PRO A 860 -36.76 -4.62 20.43
CA PRO A 860 -37.30 -5.96 20.43
C PRO A 860 -36.60 -6.83 21.48
N TYR A 861 -37.36 -7.64 22.19
CA TYR A 861 -36.85 -8.54 23.23
C TYR A 861 -37.40 -9.96 23.09
N MET A 862 -36.66 -10.94 23.61
CA MET A 862 -37.04 -12.35 23.65
C MET A 862 -38.02 -12.64 24.81
N GLU A 863 -38.65 -13.81 24.80
CA GLU A 863 -39.61 -14.21 25.86
C GLU A 863 -39.02 -14.18 27.28
N ASP A 864 -37.70 -14.34 27.42
CA ASP A 864 -36.98 -14.24 28.70
C ASP A 864 -36.67 -12.80 29.14
N GLY A 865 -37.09 -11.80 28.38
CA GLY A 865 -36.84 -10.37 28.63
C GLY A 865 -35.52 -9.84 28.06
N THR A 866 -34.70 -10.68 27.42
CA THR A 866 -33.40 -10.24 26.88
C THR A 866 -33.59 -9.34 25.64
N PRO A 867 -33.11 -8.08 25.66
CA PRO A 867 -33.20 -7.19 24.50
C PRO A 867 -32.18 -7.54 23.42
N ILE A 868 -32.51 -7.26 22.16
CA ILE A 868 -31.60 -7.43 21.02
C ILE A 868 -30.52 -6.34 20.98
N ASP A 869 -29.27 -6.71 20.70
CA ASP A 869 -28.15 -5.76 20.61
C ASP A 869 -28.08 -5.03 19.27
N VAL A 870 -28.32 -5.75 18.16
CA VAL A 870 -28.18 -5.23 16.79
C VAL A 870 -29.33 -5.73 15.92
N ILE A 871 -29.95 -4.82 15.18
CA ILE A 871 -31.04 -5.16 14.25
C ILE A 871 -30.56 -4.96 12.82
N LEU A 872 -30.48 -6.05 12.06
CA LEU A 872 -30.05 -6.06 10.66
C LEU A 872 -31.23 -6.30 9.72
N ASN A 873 -31.12 -5.74 8.51
CA ASN A 873 -32.09 -5.96 7.46
C ASN A 873 -31.93 -7.38 6.86
N PRO A 874 -32.99 -8.21 6.77
CA PRO A 874 -32.92 -9.51 6.11
C PRO A 874 -32.46 -9.46 4.65
N GLY A 875 -32.72 -8.35 3.95
CA GLY A 875 -32.29 -8.11 2.58
C GLY A 875 -30.76 -8.13 2.39
N SER A 876 -30.00 -7.90 3.48
CA SER A 876 -28.53 -7.99 3.49
C SER A 876 -28.02 -9.41 3.21
N ILE A 877 -28.83 -10.45 3.43
CA ILE A 877 -28.43 -11.83 3.14
C ILE A 877 -28.72 -12.17 1.67
N LEU A 878 -29.98 -12.05 1.28
CA LEU A 878 -30.49 -12.60 0.01
C LEU A 878 -29.92 -11.88 -1.21
N SER A 879 -29.88 -10.55 -1.18
CA SER A 879 -29.38 -9.74 -2.31
C SER A 879 -27.87 -9.89 -2.53
N ARG A 880 -27.14 -10.39 -1.51
CA ARG A 880 -25.69 -10.48 -1.50
C ARG A 880 -25.16 -11.91 -1.61
N MET A 881 -26.03 -12.91 -1.44
CA MET A 881 -25.68 -14.33 -1.40
C MET A 881 -24.58 -14.61 -0.35
N VAL A 882 -24.83 -14.19 0.90
CA VAL A 882 -23.93 -14.37 2.05
C VAL A 882 -24.54 -15.34 3.07
N ILE A 883 -24.64 -16.61 2.68
CA ILE A 883 -25.31 -17.64 3.49
C ILE A 883 -24.49 -17.99 4.73
N GLY A 884 -23.16 -17.83 4.68
CA GLY A 884 -22.28 -18.06 5.82
C GLY A 884 -22.71 -17.28 7.07
N MET A 885 -23.27 -16.09 6.89
CA MET A 885 -23.79 -15.27 7.98
C MET A 885 -24.94 -15.94 8.77
N ILE A 886 -25.82 -16.69 8.08
CA ILE A 886 -26.90 -17.43 8.76
C ILE A 886 -26.31 -18.53 9.63
N ILE A 887 -25.34 -19.25 9.07
CA ILE A 887 -24.69 -20.39 9.73
C ILE A 887 -23.91 -19.91 10.95
N GLU A 888 -23.14 -18.84 10.82
CA GLU A 888 -22.40 -18.19 11.91
C GLU A 888 -23.37 -17.78 13.03
N THR A 889 -24.47 -17.12 12.69
CA THR A 889 -25.44 -16.60 13.68
C THR A 889 -26.06 -17.72 14.52
N HIS A 890 -26.49 -18.81 13.88
CA HIS A 890 -27.11 -19.94 14.59
C HIS A 890 -26.09 -20.73 15.41
N LEU A 891 -24.91 -21.01 14.83
CA LEU A 891 -23.87 -21.74 15.54
C LEU A 891 -23.29 -20.93 16.71
N GLY A 892 -23.15 -19.61 16.53
CA GLY A 892 -22.77 -18.69 17.58
C GLY A 892 -23.76 -18.70 18.74
N TRP A 893 -25.07 -18.79 18.46
CA TRP A 893 -26.09 -18.89 19.50
C TRP A 893 -26.02 -20.20 20.27
N ALA A 894 -25.89 -21.32 19.58
CA ALA A 894 -25.70 -22.63 20.21
C ALA A 894 -24.42 -22.64 21.06
N GLY A 895 -23.29 -22.17 20.51
CA GLY A 895 -22.00 -22.09 21.20
C GLY A 895 -22.07 -21.22 22.45
N LYS A 896 -22.73 -20.06 22.39
CA LYS A 896 -22.91 -19.18 23.55
C LYS A 896 -23.64 -19.87 24.70
N LYS A 897 -24.69 -20.64 24.40
CA LYS A 897 -25.52 -21.32 25.40
C LYS A 897 -24.87 -22.59 25.95
N LEU A 898 -24.07 -23.28 25.13
CA LEU A 898 -23.32 -24.48 25.53
C LEU A 898 -21.96 -24.16 26.18
N GLY A 899 -21.43 -22.95 26.01
CA GLY A 899 -20.07 -22.61 26.40
C GLY A 899 -19.00 -23.21 25.47
N GLU A 900 -19.37 -23.53 24.23
CA GLU A 900 -18.51 -24.16 23.23
C GLU A 900 -17.97 -23.12 22.24
N HIS A 901 -16.67 -23.21 21.93
CA HIS A 901 -16.03 -22.46 20.85
C HIS A 901 -15.70 -23.40 19.69
N TYR A 902 -15.89 -22.94 18.46
CA TYR A 902 -15.74 -23.76 17.26
C TYR A 902 -14.61 -23.28 16.36
N ALA A 903 -13.97 -24.20 15.64
CA ALA A 903 -13.03 -23.90 14.57
C ALA A 903 -13.46 -24.62 13.29
N ILE A 904 -13.74 -23.83 12.24
CA ILE A 904 -14.18 -24.32 10.93
C ILE A 904 -13.27 -23.72 9.86
N PRO A 905 -12.23 -24.45 9.43
CA PRO A 905 -11.33 -23.95 8.39
C PRO A 905 -12.06 -23.67 7.08
N ALA A 906 -11.54 -22.72 6.31
CA ALA A 906 -12.06 -22.38 5.00
C ALA A 906 -12.14 -23.61 4.08
N PHE A 907 -13.28 -23.73 3.37
CA PHE A 907 -13.58 -24.80 2.41
C PHE A 907 -13.64 -26.23 2.96
N ASP A 908 -13.62 -26.45 4.27
CA ASP A 908 -13.87 -27.79 4.82
C ASP A 908 -15.35 -28.21 4.67
N ARG A 909 -15.61 -29.52 4.62
CA ARG A 909 -16.97 -30.07 4.52
C ARG A 909 -17.65 -30.03 5.87
N ILE A 910 -18.87 -29.52 5.87
CA ILE A 910 -19.72 -29.44 7.06
C ILE A 910 -20.93 -30.34 6.85
N ASP A 911 -21.29 -31.09 7.88
CA ASP A 911 -22.53 -31.86 7.93
C ASP A 911 -23.73 -30.89 7.88
N PRO A 912 -24.63 -30.99 6.89
CA PRO A 912 -25.80 -30.12 6.77
C PRO A 912 -26.71 -30.14 8.00
N THR A 913 -26.71 -31.24 8.78
CA THR A 913 -27.55 -31.40 9.97
C THR A 913 -26.92 -30.86 11.25
N LEU A 914 -25.64 -30.47 11.19
CA LEU A 914 -24.86 -30.02 12.35
C LEU A 914 -25.54 -28.87 13.10
N ILE A 915 -26.00 -27.85 12.37
CA ILE A 915 -26.55 -26.64 12.96
C ILE A 915 -27.83 -26.96 13.75
N SER A 916 -28.77 -27.67 13.13
CA SER A 916 -30.04 -28.04 13.77
C SER A 916 -29.82 -28.96 14.97
N ARG A 917 -28.84 -29.86 14.91
CA ARG A 917 -28.44 -30.71 16.03
C ARG A 917 -27.84 -29.90 17.18
N LYS A 918 -26.93 -28.97 16.89
CA LYS A 918 -26.32 -28.10 17.91
C LYS A 918 -27.32 -27.13 18.54
N LEU A 919 -28.26 -26.59 17.77
CA LEU A 919 -29.38 -25.82 18.30
C LEU A 919 -30.26 -26.67 19.23
N ALA A 920 -30.59 -27.90 18.83
CA ALA A 920 -31.38 -28.81 19.67
C ALA A 920 -30.64 -29.22 20.96
N GLU A 921 -29.34 -29.50 20.89
CA GLU A 921 -28.46 -29.75 22.05
C GLU A 921 -28.46 -28.56 23.02
N ALA A 922 -28.47 -27.33 22.50
CA ALA A 922 -28.58 -26.11 23.29
C ALA A 922 -30.00 -25.82 23.81
N GLY A 923 -30.99 -26.66 23.51
CA GLY A 923 -32.40 -26.41 23.83
C GLY A 923 -32.92 -25.13 23.15
N LEU A 924 -32.50 -24.87 21.92
CA LEU A 924 -32.95 -23.78 21.05
C LEU A 924 -33.79 -24.33 19.89
N PRO A 925 -34.65 -23.52 19.27
CA PRO A 925 -35.42 -23.95 18.10
C PRO A 925 -34.50 -24.35 16.94
N SER A 926 -34.76 -25.51 16.32
CA SER A 926 -33.93 -26.06 15.25
C SER A 926 -33.90 -25.22 13.97
N ASP A 927 -34.86 -24.31 13.81
CA ASP A 927 -34.96 -23.35 12.72
C ASP A 927 -34.28 -22.00 13.02
N GLY A 928 -33.74 -21.82 14.23
CA GLY A 928 -33.02 -20.61 14.66
C GLY A 928 -33.91 -19.36 14.80
N LYS A 929 -35.23 -19.53 14.85
CA LYS A 929 -36.19 -18.42 14.97
C LYS A 929 -36.83 -18.39 16.34
N VAL A 930 -37.19 -17.22 16.83
CA VAL A 930 -37.95 -17.06 18.09
C VAL A 930 -39.05 -16.02 17.94
N ASP A 931 -40.01 -16.08 18.85
CA ASP A 931 -40.97 -14.99 19.00
C ASP A 931 -40.28 -13.82 19.67
N LEU A 932 -40.40 -12.64 19.07
CA LEU A 932 -39.94 -11.37 19.63
C LEU A 932 -41.15 -10.51 20.00
N PHE A 933 -40.94 -9.63 20.97
CA PHE A 933 -41.93 -8.66 21.43
C PHE A 933 -41.40 -7.25 21.19
N ASP A 934 -42.25 -6.34 20.74
CA ASP A 934 -41.88 -4.94 20.53
C ASP A 934 -41.75 -4.24 21.89
N GLY A 935 -40.56 -3.71 22.21
CA GLY A 935 -40.30 -2.99 23.45
C GLY A 935 -41.22 -1.77 23.66
N ARG A 936 -41.66 -1.14 22.57
CA ARG A 936 -42.49 0.08 22.64
C ARG A 936 -43.94 -0.19 23.01
N THR A 937 -44.49 -1.32 22.58
CA THR A 937 -45.92 -1.65 22.75
C THR A 937 -46.15 -2.84 23.67
N GLY A 938 -45.14 -3.69 23.86
CA GLY A 938 -45.24 -4.99 24.51
C GLY A 938 -45.89 -6.07 23.64
N GLU A 939 -46.31 -5.75 22.42
CA GLU A 939 -46.99 -6.71 21.54
C GLU A 939 -46.01 -7.67 20.88
N LYS A 940 -46.43 -8.92 20.71
CA LYS A 940 -45.68 -9.94 19.97
C LYS A 940 -45.66 -9.61 18.47
N PHE A 941 -44.49 -9.72 17.84
CA PHE A 941 -44.38 -9.60 16.38
C PHE A 941 -45.14 -10.73 15.65
N LYS A 942 -45.74 -10.41 14.50
CA LYS A 942 -46.61 -11.35 13.74
C LYS A 942 -45.90 -12.63 13.29
N HIS A 943 -44.59 -12.58 13.08
CA HIS A 943 -43.79 -13.71 12.60
C HIS A 943 -42.59 -13.93 13.51
N ARG A 944 -42.19 -15.20 13.65
CA ARG A 944 -40.94 -15.57 14.32
C ARG A 944 -39.74 -15.02 13.54
N VAL A 945 -38.80 -14.43 14.26
CA VAL A 945 -37.64 -13.72 13.73
C VAL A 945 -36.39 -14.56 13.93
N MET A 946 -35.48 -14.54 12.97
CA MET A 946 -34.17 -15.17 13.10
C MET A 946 -33.31 -14.35 14.08
N VAL A 947 -32.81 -15.02 15.11
CA VAL A 947 -31.98 -14.43 16.16
C VAL A 947 -30.73 -15.29 16.36
N GLY A 948 -29.64 -14.70 16.81
CA GLY A 948 -28.48 -15.42 17.29
C GLY A 948 -27.28 -14.52 17.51
N TYR A 949 -26.10 -15.12 17.71
CA TYR A 949 -24.88 -14.36 17.97
C TYR A 949 -23.98 -14.30 16.74
N THR A 950 -23.61 -13.09 16.33
CA THR A 950 -22.73 -12.83 15.19
C THR A 950 -21.55 -11.99 15.64
N ASN A 951 -20.35 -12.24 15.09
CA ASN A 951 -19.19 -11.42 15.39
C ASN A 951 -19.24 -10.10 14.61
N ILE A 952 -19.41 -8.98 15.32
CA ILE A 952 -19.49 -7.63 14.75
C ILE A 952 -18.21 -6.85 15.08
N MET A 953 -17.65 -6.22 14.06
CA MET A 953 -16.44 -5.40 14.12
C MET A 953 -16.79 -3.92 13.96
N LYS A 954 -16.16 -3.05 14.75
CA LYS A 954 -16.14 -1.60 14.51
C LYS A 954 -15.01 -1.28 13.54
N LEU A 955 -15.30 -0.59 12.44
CA LEU A 955 -14.29 -0.22 11.45
C LEU A 955 -13.69 1.15 11.77
N HIS A 956 -12.47 1.43 11.31
CA HIS A 956 -11.78 2.73 11.50
C HIS A 956 -12.44 3.91 10.77
N HIS A 957 -13.58 3.68 10.10
CA HIS A 957 -14.37 4.71 9.44
C HIS A 957 -15.35 5.35 10.44
N LEU A 958 -14.82 6.27 11.23
CA LEU A 958 -15.55 6.95 12.30
C LEU A 958 -16.11 8.30 11.83
N ILE A 959 -17.27 8.68 12.35
CA ILE A 959 -17.92 9.94 11.96
C ILE A 959 -17.09 11.16 12.38
N ASP A 960 -16.45 11.11 13.56
CA ASP A 960 -15.63 12.20 14.09
C ASP A 960 -14.48 12.59 13.14
N ASP A 961 -13.92 11.62 12.41
CA ASP A 961 -12.86 11.88 11.44
C ASP A 961 -13.42 12.36 10.10
N LYS A 962 -14.64 11.96 9.73
CA LYS A 962 -15.26 12.26 8.43
C LYS A 962 -16.07 13.55 8.40
N ALA A 963 -16.63 13.98 9.53
CA ALA A 963 -17.36 15.23 9.63
C ALA A 963 -16.40 16.40 9.39
N HIS A 964 -16.76 17.28 8.45
CA HIS A 964 -16.00 18.49 8.12
C HIS A 964 -16.95 19.57 7.63
N ALA A 965 -16.75 20.78 8.14
CA ALA A 965 -17.48 21.96 7.72
C ALA A 965 -16.51 23.14 7.63
N ARG A 966 -16.76 24.03 6.66
CA ARG A 966 -15.99 25.25 6.46
C ARG A 966 -16.95 26.39 6.12
N SER A 967 -16.80 27.50 6.83
CA SER A 967 -17.38 28.79 6.43
C SER A 967 -16.34 29.57 5.61
N THR A 968 -15.28 30.04 6.26
CA THR A 968 -14.10 30.67 5.67
C THR A 968 -12.85 29.89 6.08
N GLY A 969 -11.70 30.18 5.49
CA GLY A 969 -10.47 29.48 5.81
C GLY A 969 -9.31 29.92 4.92
N PRO A 970 -8.18 29.19 4.96
CA PRO A 970 -7.04 29.52 4.12
C PRO A 970 -7.34 29.28 2.64
N TYR A 971 -6.63 30.06 1.81
CA TYR A 971 -6.71 30.04 0.35
C TYR A 971 -5.33 29.75 -0.25
N SER A 972 -5.31 29.15 -1.42
CA SER A 972 -4.11 28.95 -2.23
C SER A 972 -3.51 30.29 -2.62
N LEU A 973 -2.19 30.44 -2.46
CA LEU A 973 -1.50 31.68 -2.85
C LEU A 973 -1.57 31.93 -4.36
N VAL A 974 -1.56 30.85 -5.16
CA VAL A 974 -1.50 30.93 -6.63
C VAL A 974 -2.88 31.11 -7.22
N THR A 975 -3.82 30.22 -6.89
CA THR A 975 -5.15 30.19 -7.52
C THR A 975 -6.19 30.99 -6.75
N GLN A 976 -5.88 31.46 -5.54
CA GLN A 976 -6.82 32.14 -4.64
C GLN A 976 -8.07 31.33 -4.28
N GLN A 977 -8.10 30.05 -4.60
CA GLN A 977 -9.17 29.11 -4.25
C GLN A 977 -9.02 28.59 -2.82
N PRO A 978 -10.12 28.19 -2.15
CA PRO A 978 -10.06 27.44 -0.90
C PRO A 978 -9.06 26.28 -0.98
N LEU A 979 -8.22 26.12 0.05
CA LEU A 979 -7.36 24.94 0.15
C LEU A 979 -8.19 23.64 0.18
N GLY A 980 -7.57 22.51 -0.15
CA GLY A 980 -8.22 21.20 -0.13
C GLY A 980 -7.98 20.44 1.18
N GLY A 981 -9.00 19.73 1.66
CA GLY A 981 -8.87 18.74 2.74
C GLY A 981 -9.05 19.28 4.17
N LYS A 982 -9.58 18.42 5.06
CA LYS A 982 -9.93 18.75 6.45
C LYS A 982 -8.74 19.28 7.27
N ALA A 983 -7.55 18.71 7.10
CA ALA A 983 -6.35 19.08 7.85
C ALA A 983 -5.92 20.55 7.62
N GLN A 984 -6.27 21.13 6.48
CA GLN A 984 -5.99 22.53 6.14
C GLN A 984 -7.22 23.43 6.30
N MET A 985 -8.29 22.94 6.95
CA MET A 985 -9.61 23.60 6.95
C MET A 985 -10.07 23.94 5.52
N GLY A 986 -9.87 22.99 4.60
CA GLY A 986 -10.14 23.15 3.18
C GLY A 986 -11.63 23.15 2.82
N GLY A 987 -11.96 23.68 1.65
CA GLY A 987 -13.32 23.64 1.09
C GLY A 987 -13.66 22.30 0.42
N GLN A 988 -14.95 22.07 0.17
CA GLN A 988 -15.38 21.00 -0.72
C GLN A 988 -15.16 21.41 -2.17
N ARG A 989 -14.82 20.44 -3.02
CA ARG A 989 -14.66 20.68 -4.45
C ARG A 989 -16.01 20.56 -5.15
N ILE A 990 -16.44 21.63 -5.80
CA ILE A 990 -17.49 21.58 -6.83
C ILE A 990 -16.79 21.28 -8.16
N GLY A 991 -16.98 20.07 -8.67
CA GLY A 991 -16.37 19.61 -9.90
C GLY A 991 -17.25 19.89 -11.11
N GLU A 992 -16.75 19.46 -12.27
CA GLU A 992 -17.44 19.60 -13.56
C GLU A 992 -18.83 18.94 -13.56
N MET A 993 -18.98 17.77 -12.95
CA MET A 993 -20.27 17.06 -12.87
C MET A 993 -21.29 17.82 -12.02
N GLU A 994 -20.86 18.43 -10.91
CA GLU A 994 -21.74 19.24 -10.07
C GLU A 994 -22.15 20.55 -10.76
N VAL A 995 -21.26 21.14 -11.56
CA VAL A 995 -21.58 22.28 -12.44
C VAL A 995 -22.67 21.90 -13.44
N TRP A 996 -22.52 20.77 -14.16
CA TRP A 996 -23.54 20.30 -15.11
C TRP A 996 -24.90 20.09 -14.45
N ALA A 997 -24.91 19.59 -13.21
CA ALA A 997 -26.15 19.44 -12.46
C ALA A 997 -26.85 20.79 -12.23
N LEU A 998 -26.09 21.83 -11.82
CA LEU A 998 -26.63 23.17 -11.63
C LEU A 998 -27.09 23.81 -12.96
N GLU A 999 -26.35 23.61 -14.04
CA GLU A 999 -26.73 24.05 -15.38
C GLU A 999 -28.04 23.40 -15.85
N ALA A 1000 -28.20 22.09 -15.62
CA ALA A 1000 -29.42 21.35 -15.99
C ALA A 1000 -30.67 21.86 -15.25
N TYR A 1001 -30.52 22.34 -14.02
CA TYR A 1001 -31.61 23.00 -13.28
C TYR A 1001 -31.84 24.46 -13.69
N GLY A 1002 -30.98 25.04 -14.53
CA GLY A 1002 -31.00 26.48 -14.84
C GLY A 1002 -30.63 27.35 -13.63
N ALA A 1003 -29.91 26.80 -12.64
CA ALA A 1003 -29.56 27.48 -11.40
C ALA A 1003 -28.36 28.44 -11.56
N ALA A 1004 -28.47 29.37 -12.52
CA ALA A 1004 -27.37 30.23 -12.96
C ALA A 1004 -26.74 31.07 -11.82
N HIS A 1005 -27.55 31.65 -10.93
CA HIS A 1005 -27.05 32.46 -9.82
C HIS A 1005 -26.29 31.62 -8.78
N ILE A 1006 -26.77 30.42 -8.47
CA ILE A 1006 -26.09 29.51 -7.55
C ILE A 1006 -24.75 29.08 -8.15
N LEU A 1007 -24.75 28.76 -9.45
CA LEU A 1007 -23.53 28.40 -10.15
C LEU A 1007 -22.52 29.55 -10.16
N GLN A 1008 -22.96 30.76 -10.50
CA GLN A 1008 -22.13 31.96 -10.50
C GLN A 1008 -21.53 32.19 -9.11
N GLU A 1009 -22.34 32.13 -8.05
CA GLU A 1009 -21.89 32.29 -6.67
C GLU A 1009 -20.81 31.25 -6.28
N MET A 1010 -21.05 29.97 -6.60
CA MET A 1010 -20.12 28.87 -6.30
C MET A 1010 -18.77 29.05 -6.99
N LEU A 1011 -18.76 29.56 -8.22
CA LEU A 1011 -17.55 29.76 -9.02
C LEU A 1011 -16.82 31.08 -8.72
N THR A 1012 -17.41 32.01 -7.97
CA THR A 1012 -16.86 33.36 -7.74
C THR A 1012 -16.72 33.68 -6.26
N ILE A 1013 -17.76 34.27 -5.64
CA ILE A 1013 -17.73 34.82 -4.27
C ILE A 1013 -17.57 33.75 -3.18
N LYS A 1014 -17.86 32.48 -3.47
CA LYS A 1014 -17.56 31.34 -2.58
C LYS A 1014 -16.18 30.70 -2.84
N SER A 1015 -15.45 31.17 -3.85
CA SER A 1015 -14.19 30.59 -4.32
C SER A 1015 -13.08 31.64 -4.38
N ASP A 1016 -12.76 32.14 -5.57
CA ASP A 1016 -11.53 32.87 -5.90
C ASP A 1016 -11.76 34.32 -6.30
N ASP A 1017 -12.97 34.85 -6.16
CA ASP A 1017 -13.20 36.30 -6.18
C ASP A 1017 -12.76 36.91 -4.83
N VAL A 1018 -11.54 37.45 -4.79
CA VAL A 1018 -10.90 37.96 -3.56
C VAL A 1018 -11.68 39.10 -2.93
N VAL A 1019 -12.17 40.03 -3.75
CA VAL A 1019 -12.92 41.20 -3.27
C VAL A 1019 -14.38 40.82 -3.02
N GLY A 1020 -14.99 40.10 -3.96
CA GLY A 1020 -16.39 39.69 -3.86
C GLY A 1020 -16.65 38.82 -2.64
N ARG A 1021 -15.76 37.89 -2.28
CA ARG A 1021 -15.93 37.07 -1.06
C ARG A 1021 -15.85 37.87 0.23
N ALA A 1022 -14.98 38.87 0.31
CA ALA A 1022 -14.83 39.72 1.49
C ALA A 1022 -16.07 40.60 1.67
N LYS A 1023 -16.53 41.25 0.59
CA LYS A 1023 -17.76 42.05 0.61
C LYS A 1023 -19.01 41.19 0.86
N ALA A 1024 -19.09 39.98 0.30
CA ALA A 1024 -20.18 39.06 0.57
C ALA A 1024 -20.22 38.67 2.06
N PHE A 1025 -19.07 38.41 2.67
CA PHE A 1025 -18.98 38.12 4.10
C PHE A 1025 -19.41 39.31 4.96
N GLU A 1026 -18.96 40.52 4.62
CA GLU A 1026 -19.39 41.75 5.29
C GLU A 1026 -20.91 41.99 5.14
N ALA A 1027 -21.45 41.81 3.94
CA ALA A 1027 -22.88 41.94 3.67
C ALA A 1027 -23.70 40.95 4.50
N ILE A 1028 -23.27 39.69 4.64
CA ILE A 1028 -23.92 38.68 5.48
C ILE A 1028 -23.94 39.13 6.95
N ILE A 1029 -22.83 39.66 7.47
CA ILE A 1029 -22.76 40.15 8.86
C ILE A 1029 -23.68 41.35 9.08
N LYS A 1030 -23.72 42.28 8.11
CA LYS A 1030 -24.54 43.49 8.17
C LYS A 1030 -26.02 43.26 7.83
N GLY A 1031 -26.38 42.07 7.32
CA GLY A 1031 -27.73 41.79 6.82
C GLY A 1031 -28.08 42.55 5.53
N LEU A 1032 -27.08 42.93 4.74
CA LEU A 1032 -27.23 43.62 3.47
C LEU A 1032 -27.32 42.63 2.29
N PRO A 1033 -27.87 43.04 1.13
CA PRO A 1033 -27.83 42.22 -0.09
C PRO A 1033 -26.40 41.87 -0.49
N ILE A 1034 -26.20 40.63 -0.98
CA ILE A 1034 -24.91 40.17 -1.47
C ILE A 1034 -24.56 40.94 -2.77
N PRO A 1035 -23.36 41.53 -2.86
CA PRO A 1035 -22.94 42.29 -4.04
C PRO A 1035 -22.73 41.39 -5.27
N GLU A 1036 -22.72 42.00 -6.46
CA GLU A 1036 -22.45 41.28 -7.70
C GLU A 1036 -21.04 40.66 -7.73
N ALA A 1037 -20.96 39.46 -8.32
CA ALA A 1037 -19.72 38.73 -8.49
C ALA A 1037 -18.80 39.37 -9.52
N ARG A 1038 -17.49 39.36 -9.25
CA ARG A 1038 -16.44 39.84 -10.17
C ARG A 1038 -15.76 38.68 -10.90
N LEU A 1039 -14.74 39.03 -11.69
CA LEU A 1039 -13.92 38.06 -12.42
C LEU A 1039 -13.10 37.17 -11.45
N PRO A 1040 -13.18 35.84 -11.60
CA PRO A 1040 -12.34 34.88 -10.88
C PRO A 1040 -10.83 35.15 -11.05
N GLU A 1041 -10.05 35.01 -9.97
CA GLU A 1041 -8.59 35.10 -10.05
C GLU A 1041 -7.97 33.98 -10.89
N ALA A 1042 -8.53 32.76 -10.89
CA ALA A 1042 -8.03 31.68 -11.74
C ALA A 1042 -8.12 32.03 -13.25
N PHE A 1043 -9.13 32.78 -13.66
CA PHE A 1043 -9.27 33.25 -15.04
C PHE A 1043 -8.21 34.31 -15.39
N LYS A 1044 -7.92 35.23 -14.46
CA LYS A 1044 -6.84 36.22 -14.62
C LYS A 1044 -5.48 35.53 -14.74
N LEU A 1045 -5.24 34.51 -13.92
CA LEU A 1045 -4.03 33.68 -13.99
C LEU A 1045 -3.89 33.00 -15.36
N LEU A 1046 -4.96 32.39 -15.89
CA LEU A 1046 -4.95 31.77 -17.21
C LEU A 1046 -4.53 32.75 -18.31
N ILE A 1047 -5.04 33.98 -18.30
CA ILE A 1047 -4.65 35.02 -19.26
C ILE A 1047 -3.15 35.32 -19.16
N LYS A 1048 -2.61 35.42 -17.95
CA LYS A 1048 -1.17 35.65 -17.75
C LYS A 1048 -0.33 34.45 -18.22
N GLU A 1049 -0.78 33.22 -17.99
CA GLU A 1049 -0.12 32.01 -18.49
C GLU A 1049 -0.11 31.97 -20.02
N LEU A 1050 -1.23 32.27 -20.70
CA LEU A 1050 -1.29 32.35 -22.16
C LEU A 1050 -0.38 33.46 -22.71
N ASN A 1051 -0.39 34.64 -22.11
CA ASN A 1051 0.49 35.75 -22.50
C ASN A 1051 1.97 35.37 -22.32
N SER A 1052 2.32 34.58 -21.30
CA SER A 1052 3.69 34.09 -21.09
C SER A 1052 4.17 33.12 -22.18
N LEU A 1053 3.24 32.48 -22.89
CA LEU A 1053 3.50 31.66 -24.07
C LEU A 1053 3.57 32.48 -25.37
N CYS A 1054 3.65 33.81 -25.27
CA CYS A 1054 3.63 34.76 -26.38
C CYS A 1054 2.30 34.75 -27.17
N LEU A 1055 1.19 34.35 -26.55
CA LEU A 1055 -0.15 34.47 -27.11
C LEU A 1055 -0.80 35.75 -26.59
N SER A 1056 -0.97 36.78 -27.44
CA SER A 1056 -1.62 38.04 -27.04
C SER A 1056 -3.13 37.83 -26.84
N VAL A 1057 -3.59 37.78 -25.59
CA VAL A 1057 -5.02 37.68 -25.25
C VAL A 1057 -5.57 39.06 -24.91
N GLU A 1058 -6.50 39.54 -25.74
CA GLU A 1058 -7.10 40.87 -25.62
C GLU A 1058 -8.60 40.77 -25.32
N ALA A 1059 -9.10 41.66 -24.46
CA ALA A 1059 -10.53 41.79 -24.21
C ALA A 1059 -11.11 42.86 -25.14
N ILE A 1060 -12.18 42.52 -25.85
CA ILE A 1060 -12.84 43.40 -26.82
C ILE A 1060 -14.13 43.93 -26.21
N THR A 1061 -14.28 45.26 -26.15
CA THR A 1061 -15.53 45.91 -25.73
C THR A 1061 -16.43 46.16 -26.94
N LYS A 1062 -17.76 46.09 -26.76
CA LYS A 1062 -18.74 46.28 -27.84
C LYS A 1062 -18.69 47.68 -28.50
N GLU A 1063 -18.18 48.69 -27.79
CA GLU A 1063 -18.21 50.09 -28.23
C GLU A 1063 -16.98 50.53 -29.05
N ARG A 1064 -15.89 49.76 -29.06
CA ARG A 1064 -14.66 50.09 -29.81
C ARG A 1064 -14.43 49.04 -30.89
N GLY A 1065 -14.89 49.33 -32.10
CA GLY A 1065 -14.80 48.45 -33.27
C GLY A 1065 -13.41 47.87 -33.54
N GLY A 1066 -13.12 46.72 -32.92
CA GLY A 1066 -12.03 45.81 -33.28
C GLY A 1066 -10.64 46.10 -32.71
N VAL A 1067 -10.44 47.14 -31.88
CA VAL A 1067 -9.15 47.35 -31.20
C VAL A 1067 -9.24 46.76 -29.80
N GLY A 1068 -8.65 45.57 -29.63
CA GLY A 1068 -8.57 44.89 -28.35
C GLY A 1068 -7.75 45.69 -27.34
N ILE A 1069 -8.24 45.74 -26.11
CA ILE A 1069 -7.47 46.28 -24.99
C ILE A 1069 -6.77 45.07 -24.37
N ASP A 1070 -5.47 45.19 -24.10
CA ASP A 1070 -4.71 44.18 -23.36
C ASP A 1070 -5.52 43.79 -22.12
N ALA A 1071 -5.95 42.51 -22.06
CA ALA A 1071 -6.83 42.02 -21.01
C ALA A 1071 -6.23 42.27 -19.63
N SER A 1072 -4.89 42.34 -19.53
CA SER A 1072 -4.14 42.72 -18.32
C SER A 1072 -4.58 44.07 -17.74
N ARG A 1073 -4.80 45.08 -18.59
CA ARG A 1073 -5.12 46.45 -18.17
C ARG A 1073 -6.57 46.58 -17.71
N ILE A 1074 -7.49 45.83 -18.31
CA ILE A 1074 -8.90 45.75 -17.88
C ILE A 1074 -9.02 44.97 -16.57
N ILE A 1075 -8.21 43.92 -16.41
CA ILE A 1075 -8.15 43.15 -15.18
C ILE A 1075 -7.66 44.03 -14.02
N GLU A 1076 -6.61 44.83 -14.23
CA GLU A 1076 -6.06 45.75 -13.23
C GLU A 1076 -7.08 46.83 -12.81
N SER A 1077 -7.83 47.40 -13.75
CA SER A 1077 -8.86 48.39 -13.43
C SER A 1077 -10.07 47.77 -12.71
N ALA A 1078 -10.50 46.56 -13.06
CA ALA A 1078 -11.59 45.85 -12.38
C ALA A 1078 -11.24 45.45 -10.93
N THR A 1079 -9.96 45.28 -10.60
CA THR A 1079 -9.48 45.11 -9.21
C THR A 1079 -9.52 46.40 -8.39
N LEU A 1080 -9.31 47.56 -9.01
CA LEU A 1080 -9.15 48.85 -8.32
C LEU A 1080 -10.46 49.64 -8.17
N ALA A 1081 -11.54 49.27 -8.87
CA ALA A 1081 -12.66 50.18 -9.11
C ALA A 1081 -13.66 50.40 -7.96
N ASP A 1082 -13.63 49.66 -6.85
CA ASP A 1082 -14.63 49.90 -5.78
C ASP A 1082 -14.21 49.33 -4.42
N ASP A 1083 -13.45 50.12 -3.66
CA ASP A 1083 -13.10 49.93 -2.24
C ASP A 1083 -14.04 50.70 -1.27
N ARG A 1084 -15.18 51.21 -1.77
CA ARG A 1084 -16.13 51.97 -0.95
C ARG A 1084 -16.91 51.09 0.05
N PRO A 1085 -17.31 51.62 1.22
CA PRO A 1085 -18.12 50.90 2.22
C PRO A 1085 -19.47 50.44 1.65
N LEU A 1086 -19.92 49.24 2.01
CA LEU A 1086 -21.20 48.67 1.55
C LEU A 1086 -22.44 49.57 1.83
N GLU A 1087 -22.36 50.42 2.85
CA GLU A 1087 -23.44 51.35 3.24
C GLU A 1087 -23.58 52.56 2.30
N GLU A 1088 -22.54 52.92 1.53
CA GLU A 1088 -22.61 54.01 0.55
C GLU A 1088 -23.09 53.51 -0.83
N ALA A 1089 -23.07 52.20 -1.07
CA ALA A 1089 -23.46 51.60 -2.35
C ALA A 1089 -24.99 51.50 -2.55
N SER A 1090 -25.80 51.66 -1.50
CA SER A 1090 -27.27 51.62 -1.61
C SER A 1090 -27.90 52.92 -2.10
N GLU A 1091 -27.13 54.01 -2.17
CA GLU A 1091 -27.61 55.33 -2.62
C GLU A 1091 -26.88 55.81 -3.88
N GLN A 1092 -26.83 54.99 -4.93
CA GLN A 1092 -26.83 55.42 -6.36
C GLN A 1092 -26.55 54.22 -7.28
N PRO A 1093 -27.32 54.01 -8.36
CA PRO A 1093 -26.88 53.15 -9.45
C PRO A 1093 -25.67 53.83 -10.10
N VAL A 1094 -24.56 53.10 -10.24
CA VAL A 1094 -23.38 53.56 -10.97
C VAL A 1094 -23.74 53.61 -12.45
N ASP A 1095 -24.13 54.79 -12.91
CA ASP A 1095 -24.25 55.10 -14.33
C ASP A 1095 -22.84 55.30 -14.88
N ALA A 1096 -22.39 54.39 -15.73
CA ALA A 1096 -21.09 54.45 -16.37
C ALA A 1096 -21.17 55.38 -17.60
N SER A 1097 -21.22 56.69 -17.38
CA SER A 1097 -20.97 57.68 -18.43
C SER A 1097 -19.76 58.52 -18.07
N ALA A 1098 -18.63 58.21 -18.71
CA ALA A 1098 -17.44 59.02 -18.65
C ALA A 1098 -17.61 60.27 -19.53
N GLU A 1099 -17.76 61.44 -18.91
CA GLU A 1099 -17.44 62.73 -19.52
C GLU A 1099 -16.55 63.51 -18.56
N ASP A 1100 -15.30 63.74 -18.95
CA ASP A 1100 -14.87 65.10 -19.32
C ASP A 1100 -13.40 65.12 -19.76
N ASN A 1101 -13.19 65.47 -21.04
CA ASN A 1101 -12.19 66.43 -21.51
C ASN A 1101 -12.18 66.47 -23.04
N ILE A 1102 -13.13 67.18 -23.67
CA ILE A 1102 -12.90 67.76 -25.00
C ILE A 1102 -13.45 69.18 -25.07
N VAL A 1103 -12.56 70.05 -25.53
CA VAL A 1103 -12.68 71.48 -25.79
C VAL A 1103 -13.87 71.80 -26.69
N THR A 1104 -14.56 72.87 -26.31
CA THR A 1104 -15.63 73.61 -27.01
C THR A 1104 -15.47 73.74 -28.53
N GLU A 1105 -16.53 73.45 -29.29
CA GLU A 1105 -17.00 74.30 -30.40
C GLU A 1105 -18.50 74.08 -30.68
N LYS A 1106 -19.19 75.19 -30.93
CA LYS A 1106 -20.66 75.36 -31.06
C LYS A 1106 -21.21 74.75 -32.36
N GLN A 1107 -22.48 74.29 -32.39
CA GLN A 1107 -23.67 75.04 -32.88
C GLN A 1107 -24.89 74.10 -33.11
N THR A 1108 -26.04 74.46 -32.48
CA THR A 1108 -27.46 74.50 -32.97
C THR A 1108 -27.98 73.45 -33.97
N ASP A 1109 -29.21 72.98 -34.00
CA ASP A 1109 -30.51 73.12 -33.31
C ASP A 1109 -31.39 72.03 -33.97
N GLY A 1110 -32.42 71.50 -33.30
CA GLY A 1110 -33.45 70.74 -34.02
C GLY A 1110 -34.29 69.81 -33.15
N ASP A 1111 -35.28 70.39 -32.48
CA ASP A 1111 -36.43 69.75 -31.86
C ASP A 1111 -37.32 69.06 -32.92
N GLU A 1112 -37.88 67.89 -32.61
CA GLU A 1112 -39.33 67.58 -32.71
C GLU A 1112 -39.64 66.09 -32.47
N SER A 1113 -40.39 65.85 -31.40
CA SER A 1113 -41.16 64.65 -31.05
C SER A 1113 -42.47 64.51 -31.87
N PRO A 1114 -43.41 63.60 -31.55
CA PRO A 1114 -43.40 62.12 -31.59
C PRO A 1114 -44.64 61.57 -32.36
N ASN A 1115 -44.83 60.24 -32.50
CA ASN A 1115 -46.15 59.56 -32.36
C ASN A 1115 -46.10 58.03 -32.63
N ILE A 1116 -46.40 57.28 -31.55
CA ILE A 1116 -47.44 56.22 -31.40
C ILE A 1116 -48.02 55.60 -32.69
N VAL A 1117 -48.01 54.25 -32.81
CA VAL A 1117 -49.18 53.32 -32.86
C VAL A 1117 -48.66 51.86 -32.76
N GLU A 1118 -49.21 51.09 -31.80
CA GLU A 1118 -49.27 49.60 -31.70
C GLU A 1118 -49.93 48.94 -32.96
N PRO A 1119 -50.27 47.63 -33.09
CA PRO A 1119 -50.04 46.42 -32.26
C PRO A 1119 -49.68 45.14 -33.08
N VAL A 1120 -49.72 43.99 -32.39
CA VAL A 1120 -50.22 42.65 -32.84
C VAL A 1120 -49.19 41.53 -33.04
N ILE A 1121 -49.53 40.45 -32.34
CA ILE A 1121 -48.98 39.11 -32.15
C ILE A 1121 -49.24 38.19 -33.37
N SER A 1122 -48.30 37.29 -33.69
CA SER A 1122 -48.48 35.86 -34.03
C SER A 1122 -47.11 35.28 -34.43
N GLU A 1123 -46.63 34.19 -33.82
CA GLU A 1123 -46.77 32.79 -34.30
C GLU A 1123 -46.33 32.66 -35.78
N GLU A 1124 -45.38 31.83 -36.21
CA GLU A 1124 -45.05 30.44 -35.89
C GLU A 1124 -43.68 30.09 -36.57
N LYS A 1125 -42.99 29.09 -36.00
CA LYS A 1125 -42.11 28.07 -36.63
C LYS A 1125 -41.22 28.43 -37.84
N ASP A 1126 -39.91 28.30 -37.66
CA ASP A 1126 -39.17 27.03 -37.87
C ASP A 1126 -37.91 26.99 -36.99
#